data_AF-A0A8J6MCR2-F1
#
_entry.id   AF-A0A8J6MCR2-F1
#
_cell.length_a   1.000
_cell.length_b   1.000
_cell.length_c   1.000
_cell.angle_alpha   90.00
_cell.angle_beta   90.00
_cell.angle_gamma   90.00
#
_symmetry.space_group_name_H-M   'P 1'
#
loop_
_entity.id
_entity.type
_entity.pdbx_description
1 polymer ?
#
loop_
_entity_poly.entity_id
_entity_poly.type
_entity_poly.pdbx_seq_one_letter_code
_entity_poly.pdbx_strand_id
1 'polypeptide(L)'
;MYPNHITDFWGPRGDYKFPIYLYVRGEWTAPEPEPPEYAEGAPAGGVTVGQPFARGTGGSDNFRIPALITLSDGTLLAAVDARWDHAGDACALDTIVSYSTDNGETWNYSFANFFNDSTNAKNLNATAFIDPVMIAGNDDTVYLLVDLFPGGIGLNTAPAAPAASTGYTEIDGVQRLMLYTRTSGQTDSGYDYYVGDFVDGFAPVYAADSSTGAVYYVDAHYYLYNAEKEKLYCRQLGSDKLVHQNVFFYNADLHVRAATYLWLVKSEDGGKTWSDPTILNPQIRKTTGTHQFYGVGPGAGLCLEDGTIVLPCYTFTGGTANSSQIASFIYSSDGGETWHRSDDATSGGHWSSESALVQIDAATLRHFYRDGYATLYYTDHTWSAEEEKWVAGSPVNTGAIKTSNNQLSAIKYSKTIDGKTAILVSTAATGTGTRSNGKIYTFTLNEDNTMDLAYTYSVTEGSYSYSSLTELKDGSIGLLYEGNGVEYHRFAIEDIADGSIIDGRRTVTVPLYGTRTERVAAPGPSAEELAAVDPNVVAVSTKTMEDTTFITYTGLKEGETSFTSGGIICAIRVEPENMVSVELAVGETKSFPVESDRISREADPLIAAAEIETDDQSFTVTGAQGNLGTDASYNGTEISLSKALYLFTGNNTDGFTISAKTADGTVVYLKPSNGDAGYPSCTTAATVKCSVGSAENSFYLLDNGNKYLHFYRDGKNVFDRVGTTAGFQAACSFLLYRPASAGEESSAEIPGYVQAANLEDIVDGGYYLIVAKYNDTYFALYPSNSTSSKYSHVVKINAQSEQTTETVSVVSHSLVVTGVAGGTTDVVVDGNIYRLAVTDNSVIITGGSSTTHQTVKNPDGSTTTTVTNKRTGAVTATTKYPDGTVAVVETKKDGSVSASEKRPDGTQGATTVSAGGVFKAEATLSQKAVEAAAEAGGAIPLPIMTVQAGTGAGAAPEIKVSLPKADSAVTVEVPAENATPGTVLLLVKEDGGEALLKTTALTENGVAVALEGSATLKVADNTKSFADTAAVQGWAGDAIAFVTARELFGGVGGDRFAPVENMNRAMLVTVLARLDGQDTDGGETWYAKSVAWSVEQGISDGTNMEDAVSREQLVTILYRYAGSPALAEAELNGYTDADQVSGWARSAMQWAVEQGILTGKSGNLLDPAATATRAEVSAILMRFINQI
;
A
#
# COMPACT_ATOMS: atom_id res chain seq x y z
N MET A 1 36.84 -22.55 -5.29
CA MET A 1 37.82 -22.24 -6.37
C MET A 1 37.79 -23.39 -7.36
N TYR A 2 37.38 -23.16 -8.62
CA TYR A 2 37.45 -24.17 -9.68
C TYR A 2 38.19 -23.61 -10.90
N PRO A 3 39.12 -24.37 -11.52
CA PRO A 3 39.91 -23.89 -12.66
C PRO A 3 39.21 -24.16 -14.00
N ASN A 4 39.00 -23.13 -14.83
CA ASN A 4 38.64 -23.27 -16.24
C ASN A 4 39.91 -23.22 -17.11
N HIS A 5 40.11 -24.24 -17.95
CA HIS A 5 41.21 -24.35 -18.92
C HIS A 5 40.90 -23.52 -20.17
N ILE A 6 41.84 -22.67 -20.61
CA ILE A 6 41.58 -21.71 -21.70
C ILE A 6 42.27 -22.11 -23.02
N THR A 7 43.51 -22.63 -23.03
CA THR A 7 44.20 -23.13 -24.24
C THR A 7 45.61 -23.70 -23.90
N ASP A 8 46.19 -24.54 -24.79
CA ASP A 8 47.55 -25.09 -24.70
C ASP A 8 48.51 -24.40 -25.69
N PHE A 9 49.69 -23.98 -25.22
CA PHE A 9 50.77 -23.45 -26.07
C PHE A 9 51.85 -24.52 -26.35
N TRP A 10 52.34 -24.62 -27.59
CA TRP A 10 53.43 -25.54 -27.97
C TRP A 10 54.79 -24.84 -27.94
N GLY A 11 55.76 -25.42 -27.23
CA GLY A 11 57.14 -24.95 -27.22
C GLY A 11 57.94 -25.35 -28.48
N PRO A 12 59.12 -24.76 -28.74
CA PRO A 12 59.81 -24.81 -30.05
C PRO A 12 60.37 -26.19 -30.48
N ARG A 13 60.09 -27.27 -29.74
CA ARG A 13 60.50 -28.65 -30.07
C ARG A 13 59.40 -29.71 -29.91
N GLY A 14 58.14 -29.32 -29.74
CA GLY A 14 57.00 -30.25 -29.87
C GLY A 14 56.78 -31.27 -28.75
N ASP A 15 57.64 -31.36 -27.72
CA ASP A 15 57.58 -32.48 -26.77
C ASP A 15 56.98 -32.18 -25.38
N TYR A 16 56.48 -30.95 -25.12
CA TYR A 16 55.83 -30.60 -23.83
C TYR A 16 54.67 -29.60 -24.00
N LYS A 17 53.55 -29.87 -23.30
CA LYS A 17 52.37 -29.01 -23.16
C LYS A 17 52.41 -28.22 -21.84
N PHE A 18 52.15 -26.92 -21.89
CA PHE A 18 51.87 -26.09 -20.71
C PHE A 18 50.41 -25.60 -20.77
N PRO A 19 49.54 -25.99 -19.81
CA PRO A 19 48.23 -25.38 -19.66
C PRO A 19 48.36 -24.02 -18.92
N ILE A 20 47.69 -22.99 -19.43
CA ILE A 20 47.58 -21.68 -18.77
C ILE A 20 46.19 -21.58 -18.12
N TYR A 21 46.16 -21.25 -16.83
CA TYR A 21 44.95 -20.95 -16.07
C TYR A 21 44.88 -19.45 -15.78
N LEU A 22 43.73 -18.83 -16.02
CA LEU A 22 43.46 -17.44 -15.64
C LEU A 22 42.70 -17.45 -14.31
N TYR A 23 43.23 -16.79 -13.28
CA TYR A 23 42.50 -16.52 -12.04
C TYR A 23 41.81 -15.16 -12.17
N VAL A 24 40.48 -15.16 -12.31
CA VAL A 24 39.68 -13.94 -12.18
C VAL A 24 39.26 -13.82 -10.72
N ARG A 25 39.66 -12.72 -10.05
CA ARG A 25 39.10 -12.33 -8.75
C ARG A 25 37.73 -11.70 -9.00
N GLY A 26 36.67 -12.52 -8.92
CA GLY A 26 35.33 -12.02 -8.65
C GLY A 26 35.22 -11.63 -7.18
N GLU A 27 34.54 -10.53 -6.93
CA GLU A 27 34.14 -10.06 -5.60
C GLU A 27 33.43 -11.18 -4.86
N TRP A 28 33.83 -11.40 -3.61
CA TRP A 28 33.08 -12.25 -2.69
C TRP A 28 32.02 -11.33 -2.09
N THR A 29 30.87 -11.20 -2.76
CA THR A 29 29.63 -10.93 -2.03
C THR A 29 29.48 -12.07 -1.05
N ALA A 30 29.18 -11.77 0.22
CA ALA A 30 28.57 -12.79 1.07
C ALA A 30 27.42 -13.39 0.24
N PRO A 31 27.24 -14.72 0.23
CA PRO A 31 25.99 -15.25 -0.29
C PRO A 31 24.89 -14.47 0.42
N GLU A 32 23.90 -13.97 -0.32
CA GLU A 32 22.61 -13.69 0.29
C GLU A 32 22.32 -14.88 1.22
N PRO A 33 21.82 -14.66 2.45
CA PRO A 33 21.36 -15.78 3.25
C PRO A 33 20.52 -16.64 2.32
N GLU A 34 20.93 -17.89 2.14
CA GLU A 34 20.16 -18.82 1.31
C GLU A 34 18.71 -18.64 1.74
N PRO A 35 17.77 -18.38 0.81
CA PRO A 35 16.37 -18.26 1.17
C PRO A 35 16.08 -19.46 2.07
N PRO A 36 15.42 -19.24 3.23
CA PRO A 36 15.18 -20.33 4.16
C PRO A 36 14.56 -21.49 3.38
N GLU A 37 14.93 -22.72 3.71
CA GLU A 37 14.86 -23.88 2.81
C GLU A 37 13.46 -24.10 2.15
N TYR A 38 12.41 -23.54 2.74
CA TYR A 38 11.04 -23.50 2.23
C TYR A 38 10.76 -22.54 1.06
N ALA A 39 11.60 -21.53 0.83
CA ALA A 39 11.48 -20.56 -0.25
C ALA A 39 12.25 -20.99 -1.52
N GLU A 40 12.63 -22.27 -1.63
CA GLU A 40 13.35 -22.80 -2.79
C GLU A 40 12.55 -22.58 -4.09
N GLY A 41 12.98 -21.59 -4.88
CA GLY A 41 12.35 -21.25 -6.16
C GLY A 41 11.23 -20.21 -6.10
N ALA A 42 10.99 -19.59 -4.93
CA ALA A 42 10.11 -18.43 -4.83
C ALA A 42 10.68 -17.26 -5.65
N PRO A 43 9.84 -16.42 -6.28
CA PRO A 43 10.31 -15.17 -6.87
C PRO A 43 10.95 -14.28 -5.80
N ALA A 44 12.02 -13.57 -6.18
CA ALA A 44 12.65 -12.60 -5.29
C ALA A 44 11.66 -11.47 -4.93
N GLY A 45 11.78 -10.97 -3.70
CA GLY A 45 11.04 -9.79 -3.27
C GLY A 45 11.45 -8.53 -4.05
N GLY A 46 10.67 -7.47 -3.90
CA GLY A 46 10.92 -6.21 -4.59
C GLY A 46 10.10 -5.04 -4.06
N VAL A 47 10.14 -3.93 -4.78
CA VAL A 47 9.45 -2.69 -4.39
C VAL A 47 8.46 -2.26 -5.48
N THR A 48 7.27 -1.82 -5.07
CA THR A 48 6.29 -1.12 -5.92
C THR A 48 6.01 0.27 -5.37
N VAL A 49 5.47 1.15 -6.22
CA VAL A 49 5.14 2.55 -5.88
C VAL A 49 3.63 2.75 -6.02
N GLY A 50 3.02 3.38 -5.02
CA GLY A 50 1.62 3.78 -4.95
C GLY A 50 0.59 2.64 -4.83
N GLN A 51 0.93 1.41 -5.25
CA GLN A 51 0.03 0.24 -5.17
C GLN A 51 0.82 -1.01 -4.75
N PRO A 52 0.34 -1.79 -3.76
CA PRO A 52 1.09 -2.93 -3.23
C PRO A 52 1.23 -4.10 -4.21
N PHE A 53 0.19 -4.32 -5.04
CA PHE A 53 0.08 -5.50 -5.91
C PHE A 53 -0.35 -5.13 -7.32
N ALA A 54 0.35 -4.18 -7.95
CA ALA A 54 0.14 -3.87 -9.35
C ALA A 54 0.37 -5.12 -10.23
N ARG A 55 -0.34 -5.24 -11.35
CA ARG A 55 -0.18 -6.36 -12.28
C ARG A 55 1.30 -6.59 -12.63
N GLY A 56 1.76 -7.84 -12.49
CA GLY A 56 3.15 -8.26 -12.72
C GLY A 56 4.03 -8.31 -11.45
N THR A 57 3.53 -7.85 -10.30
CA THR A 57 4.24 -7.91 -9.02
C THR A 57 4.60 -9.35 -8.66
N GLY A 58 5.86 -9.62 -8.30
CA GLY A 58 6.33 -10.98 -8.02
C GLY A 58 6.16 -11.97 -9.19
N GLY A 59 5.91 -11.49 -10.41
CA GLY A 59 5.63 -12.32 -11.58
C GLY A 59 4.17 -12.76 -11.74
N SER A 60 3.25 -12.36 -10.85
CA SER A 60 1.83 -12.66 -10.94
C SER A 60 1.06 -11.55 -11.67
N ASP A 61 0.17 -11.94 -12.59
CA ASP A 61 -0.68 -11.03 -13.34
C ASP A 61 -2.06 -10.82 -12.68
N ASN A 62 -2.42 -11.66 -11.71
CA ASN A 62 -3.73 -11.68 -11.08
C ASN A 62 -3.59 -11.75 -9.55
N PHE A 63 -4.32 -10.88 -8.87
CA PHE A 63 -4.39 -10.85 -7.41
C PHE A 63 -5.83 -10.74 -6.96
N ARG A 64 -6.14 -11.37 -5.82
CA ARG A 64 -7.47 -11.32 -5.20
C ARG A 64 -7.35 -11.46 -3.69
N ILE A 65 -8.45 -11.21 -3.01
CA ILE A 65 -8.62 -11.45 -1.58
C ILE A 65 -7.70 -10.57 -0.71
N PRO A 66 -8.00 -9.26 -0.63
CA PRO A 66 -7.19 -8.34 0.15
C PRO A 66 -7.34 -8.55 1.65
N ALA A 67 -6.21 -8.61 2.35
CA ALA A 67 -6.07 -8.42 3.78
C ALA A 67 -5.14 -7.23 4.03
N LEU A 68 -5.52 -6.32 4.94
CA LEU A 68 -4.77 -5.10 5.25
C LEU A 68 -4.87 -4.80 6.74
N ILE A 69 -3.72 -4.55 7.37
CA ILE A 69 -3.62 -4.08 8.76
C ILE A 69 -2.61 -2.92 8.87
N THR A 70 -2.70 -2.17 9.96
CA THR A 70 -1.70 -1.19 10.39
C THR A 70 -1.07 -1.69 11.69
N LEU A 71 0.25 -1.71 11.76
CA LEU A 71 1.02 -2.04 12.97
C LEU A 71 1.12 -0.82 13.91
N SER A 72 1.54 -1.03 15.16
CA SER A 72 1.57 0.05 16.16
C SER A 72 2.51 1.21 15.80
N ASP A 73 3.57 0.93 15.05
CA ASP A 73 4.52 1.92 14.55
C ASP A 73 3.95 2.79 13.42
N GLY A 74 2.86 2.35 12.77
CA GLY A 74 2.23 2.98 11.60
C GLY A 74 2.51 2.25 10.28
N THR A 75 3.28 1.17 10.29
CA THR A 75 3.56 0.34 9.12
C THR A 75 2.27 -0.30 8.63
N LEU A 76 1.96 -0.13 7.34
CA LEU A 76 0.90 -0.87 6.66
C LEU A 76 1.44 -2.23 6.24
N LEU A 77 0.66 -3.28 6.46
CA LEU A 77 0.98 -4.62 5.97
C LEU A 77 -0.24 -5.18 5.22
N ALA A 78 -0.02 -5.53 3.96
CA ALA A 78 -1.02 -6.05 3.05
C ALA A 78 -0.69 -7.50 2.64
N ALA A 79 -1.71 -8.33 2.45
CA ALA A 79 -1.59 -9.68 1.92
C ALA A 79 -2.68 -9.95 0.87
N VAL A 80 -2.36 -10.72 -0.16
CA VAL A 80 -3.30 -11.17 -1.22
C VAL A 80 -2.95 -12.56 -1.70
N ASP A 81 -3.91 -13.21 -2.37
CA ASP A 81 -3.61 -14.35 -3.22
C ASP A 81 -2.83 -13.88 -4.46
N ALA A 82 -1.65 -14.44 -4.70
CA ALA A 82 -1.02 -14.44 -6.01
C ALA A 82 -1.63 -15.58 -6.84
N ARG A 83 -2.49 -15.24 -7.82
CA ARG A 83 -3.19 -16.22 -8.68
C ARG A 83 -2.53 -16.38 -10.06
N TRP A 84 -1.27 -15.96 -10.16
CA TRP A 84 -0.42 -16.00 -11.35
C TRP A 84 -1.12 -15.51 -12.62
N ASP A 85 -1.38 -16.38 -13.59
CA ASP A 85 -1.97 -16.05 -14.88
C ASP A 85 -3.50 -16.25 -14.95
N HIS A 86 -4.18 -16.49 -13.81
CA HIS A 86 -5.62 -16.73 -13.77
C HIS A 86 -6.36 -16.11 -12.58
N ALA A 87 -7.69 -16.10 -12.65
CA ALA A 87 -8.55 -15.57 -11.57
C ALA A 87 -9.30 -16.66 -10.77
N GLY A 88 -9.07 -17.96 -11.06
CA GLY A 88 -9.73 -19.09 -10.37
C GLY A 88 -9.42 -19.18 -8.87
N ASP A 89 -10.26 -19.89 -8.11
CA ASP A 89 -10.20 -20.00 -6.65
C ASP A 89 -9.34 -21.17 -6.13
N ALA A 90 -8.63 -21.88 -7.01
CA ALA A 90 -7.72 -22.95 -6.64
C ALA A 90 -6.73 -23.20 -7.78
N CYS A 91 -5.75 -24.08 -7.52
CA CYS A 91 -4.79 -24.63 -8.47
C CYS A 91 -3.70 -23.64 -8.91
N ALA A 92 -2.56 -23.64 -8.21
CA ALA A 92 -1.42 -22.71 -8.33
C ALA A 92 -1.76 -21.32 -7.76
N LEU A 93 -1.91 -21.25 -6.43
CA LEU A 93 -2.06 -20.00 -5.71
C LEU A 93 -1.07 -19.97 -4.55
N ASP A 94 -0.48 -18.81 -4.32
CA ASP A 94 0.51 -18.56 -3.28
C ASP A 94 0.15 -17.27 -2.54
N THR A 95 0.68 -17.07 -1.33
CA THR A 95 0.40 -15.86 -0.55
C THR A 95 1.54 -14.87 -0.67
N ILE A 96 1.25 -13.74 -1.31
CA ILE A 96 2.19 -12.60 -1.40
C ILE A 96 1.79 -11.54 -0.38
N VAL A 97 2.79 -10.97 0.29
CA VAL A 97 2.64 -9.91 1.27
C VAL A 97 3.42 -8.68 0.81
N SER A 98 3.02 -7.50 1.30
CA SER A 98 3.71 -6.25 1.02
C SER A 98 3.54 -5.26 2.16
N TYR A 99 4.63 -4.63 2.60
CA TYR A 99 4.60 -3.64 3.69
C TYR A 99 5.02 -2.25 3.23
N SER A 100 4.50 -1.22 3.90
CA SER A 100 4.79 0.19 3.65
C SER A 100 4.97 0.95 4.96
N THR A 101 6.07 1.70 5.07
CA THR A 101 6.39 2.55 6.23
C THR A 101 6.11 4.04 5.96
N ASP A 102 5.55 4.36 4.79
CA ASP A 102 5.33 5.73 4.29
C ASP A 102 3.86 5.98 3.88
N ASN A 103 2.93 5.33 4.58
CA ASN A 103 1.47 5.43 4.35
C ASN A 103 1.01 5.00 2.94
N GLY A 104 1.70 4.04 2.34
CA GLY A 104 1.33 3.41 1.08
C GLY A 104 1.92 4.05 -0.16
N GLU A 105 2.92 4.92 -0.02
CA GLU A 105 3.65 5.52 -1.15
C GLU A 105 4.63 4.51 -1.78
N THR A 106 5.35 3.76 -0.95
CA THR A 106 6.22 2.65 -1.38
C THR A 106 5.91 1.37 -0.63
N TRP A 107 6.04 0.24 -1.32
CA TRP A 107 5.59 -1.06 -0.86
C TRP A 107 6.66 -2.11 -1.12
N ASN A 108 7.08 -2.85 -0.10
CA ASN A 108 8.10 -3.88 -0.17
C ASN A 108 7.43 -5.26 -0.10
N TYR A 109 7.46 -6.01 -1.19
CA TYR A 109 6.76 -7.29 -1.30
C TYR A 109 7.69 -8.50 -1.19
N SER A 110 7.15 -9.59 -0.66
CA SER A 110 7.75 -10.93 -0.59
C SER A 110 6.65 -12.00 -0.57
N PHE A 111 7.02 -13.27 -0.71
CA PHE A 111 6.07 -14.39 -0.56
C PHE A 111 6.15 -14.95 0.85
N ALA A 112 5.03 -14.91 1.59
CA ALA A 112 4.93 -15.48 2.93
C ALA A 112 4.70 -17.00 2.87
N ASN A 113 3.87 -17.45 1.92
CA ASN A 113 3.63 -18.88 1.66
C ASN A 113 3.82 -19.14 0.17
N PHE A 114 4.71 -20.05 -0.18
CA PHE A 114 5.01 -20.39 -1.57
C PHE A 114 5.34 -21.87 -1.72
N PHE A 115 4.75 -22.52 -2.73
CA PHE A 115 5.14 -23.86 -3.14
C PHE A 115 5.55 -23.91 -4.62
N ASN A 116 6.78 -24.38 -4.86
CA ASN A 116 7.36 -24.49 -6.21
C ASN A 116 6.83 -25.68 -7.04
N ASP A 117 5.66 -26.22 -6.70
CA ASP A 117 5.11 -27.45 -7.27
C ASP A 117 4.63 -27.31 -8.73
N SER A 118 4.54 -26.07 -9.23
CA SER A 118 4.16 -25.72 -10.59
C SER A 118 5.04 -24.60 -11.17
N THR A 119 4.88 -24.30 -12.47
CA THR A 119 5.62 -23.24 -13.16
C THR A 119 5.03 -21.84 -12.92
N ASN A 120 4.48 -21.57 -11.74
CA ASN A 120 3.84 -20.30 -11.38
C ASN A 120 2.80 -19.86 -12.43
N ALA A 121 1.98 -20.81 -12.86
CA ALA A 121 0.94 -20.66 -13.87
C ALA A 121 -0.13 -21.71 -13.61
N LYS A 122 -1.36 -21.47 -14.09
CA LYS A 122 -2.49 -22.34 -13.81
C LYS A 122 -2.19 -23.80 -14.09
N ASN A 123 -2.22 -24.63 -13.06
CA ASN A 123 -2.15 -26.07 -13.21
C ASN A 123 -3.16 -26.74 -12.28
N LEU A 124 -4.13 -27.46 -12.85
CA LEU A 124 -5.25 -28.05 -12.10
C LEU A 124 -4.84 -29.01 -10.98
N ASN A 125 -3.60 -29.49 -10.97
CA ASN A 125 -3.09 -30.39 -9.93
C ASN A 125 -2.14 -29.70 -8.95
N ALA A 126 -1.89 -28.40 -9.09
CA ALA A 126 -1.05 -27.66 -8.15
C ALA A 126 -1.80 -27.36 -6.85
N THR A 127 -1.04 -27.16 -5.78
CA THR A 127 -1.51 -26.69 -4.47
C THR A 127 -2.10 -25.27 -4.56
N ALA A 128 -2.78 -24.86 -3.50
CA ALA A 128 -3.27 -23.49 -3.38
C ALA A 128 -3.25 -23.03 -1.93
N PHE A 129 -2.43 -22.02 -1.63
CA PHE A 129 -2.62 -21.13 -0.50
C PHE A 129 -3.62 -20.06 -0.91
N ILE A 130 -4.71 -19.90 -0.16
CA ILE A 130 -5.83 -19.03 -0.53
C ILE A 130 -6.46 -18.39 0.71
N ASP A 131 -7.05 -17.21 0.49
CA ASP A 131 -7.89 -16.49 1.44
C ASP A 131 -7.13 -16.05 2.71
N PRO A 132 -6.18 -15.10 2.61
CA PRO A 132 -5.45 -14.60 3.77
C PRO A 132 -6.36 -13.86 4.75
N VAL A 133 -6.18 -14.16 6.04
CA VAL A 133 -6.57 -13.31 7.16
C VAL A 133 -5.37 -12.97 8.01
N MET A 134 -5.25 -11.71 8.40
CA MET A 134 -4.07 -11.22 9.10
C MET A 134 -4.43 -10.28 10.25
N ILE A 135 -3.67 -10.34 11.34
CA ILE A 135 -3.77 -9.40 12.47
C ILE A 135 -2.44 -9.33 13.22
N ALA A 136 -2.15 -8.18 13.83
CA ALA A 136 -1.05 -8.02 14.77
C ALA A 136 -1.55 -8.12 16.21
N GLY A 137 -0.79 -8.79 17.07
CA GLY A 137 -0.98 -8.76 18.51
C GLY A 137 -0.54 -7.43 19.12
N ASN A 138 -0.76 -7.27 20.44
CA ASN A 138 -0.31 -6.07 21.18
C ASN A 138 1.23 -5.91 21.21
N ASP A 139 1.97 -6.97 20.91
CA ASP A 139 3.42 -7.02 20.79
C ASP A 139 3.90 -6.83 19.34
N ASP A 140 2.99 -6.45 18.42
CA ASP A 140 3.18 -6.38 16.97
C ASP A 140 3.55 -7.71 16.27
N THR A 141 3.48 -8.84 16.98
CA THR A 141 3.59 -10.15 16.32
C THR A 141 2.43 -10.31 15.36
N VAL A 142 2.73 -10.46 14.06
CA VAL A 142 1.75 -10.64 13.00
C VAL A 142 1.40 -12.11 12.88
N TYR A 143 0.11 -12.42 12.85
CA TYR A 143 -0.45 -13.74 12.61
C TYR A 143 -1.11 -13.75 11.23
N LEU A 144 -0.59 -14.56 10.32
CA LEU A 144 -1.15 -14.75 8.97
C LEU A 144 -1.66 -16.18 8.83
N LEU A 145 -2.97 -16.32 8.68
CA LEU A 145 -3.65 -17.60 8.49
C LEU A 145 -4.21 -17.66 7.07
N VAL A 146 -3.98 -18.79 6.40
CA VAL A 146 -4.50 -19.07 5.06
C VAL A 146 -5.10 -20.46 5.00
N ASP A 147 -6.00 -20.69 4.05
CA ASP A 147 -6.41 -22.03 3.66
C ASP A 147 -5.35 -22.64 2.74
N LEU A 148 -4.93 -23.87 3.04
CA LEU A 148 -4.07 -24.68 2.18
C LEU A 148 -4.85 -25.87 1.63
N PHE A 149 -4.95 -25.93 0.30
CA PHE A 149 -5.45 -27.09 -0.43
C PHE A 149 -4.31 -27.94 -1.01
N PRO A 150 -4.30 -29.26 -0.77
CA PRO A 150 -3.39 -30.18 -1.45
C PRO A 150 -3.59 -30.16 -2.97
N GLY A 151 -2.56 -30.58 -3.71
CA GLY A 151 -2.58 -30.58 -5.17
C GLY A 151 -3.79 -31.31 -5.77
N GLY A 152 -4.55 -30.60 -6.62
CA GLY A 152 -5.76 -31.13 -7.27
C GLY A 152 -7.04 -31.04 -6.43
N ILE A 153 -6.98 -30.44 -5.24
CA ILE A 153 -8.10 -30.26 -4.33
C ILE A 153 -8.49 -28.77 -4.26
N GLY A 154 -9.79 -28.49 -4.13
CA GLY A 154 -10.31 -27.14 -3.94
C GLY A 154 -11.84 -27.14 -3.96
N LEU A 155 -12.48 -26.15 -3.32
CA LEU A 155 -13.95 -26.04 -3.34
C LEU A 155 -14.49 -25.81 -4.75
N ASN A 156 -13.84 -24.90 -5.48
CA ASN A 156 -14.18 -24.53 -6.85
C ASN A 156 -12.94 -24.65 -7.73
N THR A 157 -13.14 -24.80 -9.03
CA THR A 157 -12.10 -24.80 -10.09
C THR A 157 -11.09 -25.96 -10.09
N ALA A 158 -10.91 -26.66 -8.97
CA ALA A 158 -10.07 -27.85 -8.85
C ALA A 158 -10.76 -29.14 -9.36
N PRO A 159 -9.99 -30.19 -9.73
CA PRO A 159 -10.52 -31.49 -10.16
C PRO A 159 -11.39 -32.20 -9.12
N ALA A 160 -11.10 -32.04 -7.83
CA ALA A 160 -11.83 -32.69 -6.75
C ALA A 160 -12.08 -31.74 -5.58
N ALA A 161 -13.23 -31.91 -4.94
CA ALA A 161 -13.58 -31.18 -3.73
C ALA A 161 -12.91 -31.81 -2.49
N PRO A 162 -12.61 -31.02 -1.44
CA PRO A 162 -12.08 -31.55 -0.19
C PRO A 162 -13.06 -32.55 0.43
N ALA A 163 -12.51 -33.57 1.09
CA ALA A 163 -13.26 -34.50 1.88
C ALA A 163 -13.63 -33.90 3.25
N ALA A 164 -14.75 -34.35 3.81
CA ALA A 164 -15.16 -34.03 5.17
C ALA A 164 -14.28 -34.76 6.20
N SER A 165 -13.02 -34.36 6.31
CA SER A 165 -12.00 -34.94 7.18
C SER A 165 -11.14 -33.83 7.78
N THR A 166 -10.62 -34.03 8.99
CA THR A 166 -9.64 -33.13 9.61
C THR A 166 -8.25 -33.25 8.97
N GLY A 167 -7.97 -34.37 8.29
CA GLY A 167 -6.63 -34.75 7.83
C GLY A 167 -5.77 -35.45 8.88
N TYR A 168 -6.29 -35.59 10.10
CA TYR A 168 -5.60 -36.18 11.24
C TYR A 168 -6.35 -37.40 11.79
N THR A 169 -5.61 -38.26 12.48
CA THR A 169 -6.13 -39.43 13.17
C THR A 169 -5.48 -39.57 14.55
N GLU A 170 -6.20 -40.14 15.51
CA GLU A 170 -5.68 -40.32 16.87
C GLU A 170 -4.81 -41.58 16.95
N ILE A 171 -3.56 -41.42 17.38
CA ILE A 171 -2.61 -42.50 17.64
C ILE A 171 -1.99 -42.25 19.00
N ASP A 172 -2.15 -43.20 19.91
CA ASP A 172 -1.67 -43.13 21.30
C ASP A 172 -2.10 -41.84 22.03
N GLY A 173 -3.33 -41.37 21.75
CA GLY A 173 -3.91 -40.16 22.35
C GLY A 173 -3.42 -38.83 21.74
N VAL A 174 -2.63 -38.88 20.65
CA VAL A 174 -2.13 -37.69 19.94
C VAL A 174 -2.72 -37.65 18.53
N GLN A 175 -3.16 -36.48 18.08
CA GLN A 175 -3.59 -36.27 16.69
C GLN A 175 -2.38 -36.25 15.76
N ARG A 176 -2.32 -37.18 14.81
CA ARG A 176 -1.21 -37.34 13.85
C ARG A 176 -1.70 -37.08 12.42
N LEU A 177 -0.89 -36.35 11.65
CA LEU A 177 -1.17 -36.08 10.24
C LEU A 177 -1.10 -37.38 9.43
N MET A 178 -2.17 -37.70 8.70
CA MET A 178 -2.25 -38.90 7.87
C MET A 178 -1.60 -38.70 6.50
N LEU A 179 -0.82 -39.68 6.06
CA LEU A 179 -0.17 -39.71 4.75
C LEU A 179 -0.55 -40.98 3.96
N TYR A 180 -0.57 -40.84 2.63
CA TYR A 180 -1.02 -41.85 1.68
C TYR A 180 -0.04 -41.95 0.51
N THR A 181 0.09 -43.14 -0.08
CA THR A 181 0.83 -43.39 -1.33
C THR A 181 0.00 -43.11 -2.59
N ARG A 182 -1.16 -42.44 -2.41
CA ARG A 182 -2.19 -42.25 -3.42
C ARG A 182 -2.95 -40.95 -3.20
N THR A 183 -3.30 -40.28 -4.30
CA THR A 183 -4.09 -39.03 -4.33
C THR A 183 -5.60 -39.25 -4.37
N SER A 184 -6.06 -40.50 -4.57
CA SER A 184 -7.49 -40.85 -4.67
C SER A 184 -7.83 -42.11 -3.89
N GLY A 185 -9.10 -42.27 -3.52
CA GLY A 185 -9.55 -43.40 -2.71
C GLY A 185 -8.98 -43.42 -1.29
N GLN A 186 -8.71 -42.24 -0.73
CA GLN A 186 -8.23 -42.06 0.64
C GLN A 186 -9.40 -42.16 1.63
N THR A 187 -9.15 -42.77 2.79
CA THR A 187 -10.09 -42.84 3.92
C THR A 187 -9.34 -42.62 5.23
N ASP A 188 -10.02 -42.08 6.23
CA ASP A 188 -9.42 -41.73 7.53
C ASP A 188 -8.98 -42.96 8.36
N SER A 189 -9.43 -44.16 7.97
CA SER A 189 -8.99 -45.44 8.55
C SER A 189 -8.00 -46.22 7.68
N GLY A 190 -7.72 -45.74 6.46
CA GLY A 190 -6.91 -46.44 5.45
C GLY A 190 -5.68 -45.66 5.04
N TYR A 191 -5.11 -44.87 5.96
CA TYR A 191 -3.84 -44.17 5.75
C TYR A 191 -2.67 -45.16 5.72
N ASP A 192 -1.62 -44.84 4.97
CA ASP A 192 -0.46 -45.71 4.78
C ASP A 192 0.66 -45.35 5.77
N TYR A 193 0.77 -44.07 6.13
CA TYR A 193 1.77 -43.53 7.05
C TYR A 193 1.18 -42.41 7.92
N TYR A 194 1.90 -42.03 8.98
CA TYR A 194 1.58 -40.86 9.80
C TYR A 194 2.85 -40.12 10.24
N VAL A 195 2.73 -38.81 10.46
CA VAL A 195 3.83 -37.95 10.92
C VAL A 195 3.94 -38.01 12.45
N GLY A 196 5.15 -38.21 12.97
CA GLY A 196 5.50 -38.21 14.39
C GLY A 196 5.72 -36.80 14.97
N ASP A 197 6.46 -36.74 16.08
CA ASP A 197 6.79 -35.46 16.74
C ASP A 197 7.99 -34.78 16.07
N PHE A 198 7.91 -33.45 15.94
CA PHE A 198 9.04 -32.65 15.48
C PHE A 198 10.12 -32.58 16.56
N VAL A 199 11.34 -32.95 16.18
CA VAL A 199 12.55 -32.85 17.01
C VAL A 199 13.68 -32.31 16.12
N ASP A 200 14.30 -31.20 16.54
CA ASP A 200 15.37 -30.53 15.81
C ASP A 200 15.00 -30.21 14.34
N GLY A 201 13.80 -29.68 14.10
CA GLY A 201 13.31 -29.26 12.78
C GLY A 201 12.76 -30.38 11.87
N PHE A 202 12.80 -31.65 12.31
CA PHE A 202 12.29 -32.79 11.54
C PHE A 202 11.30 -33.65 12.34
N ALA A 203 10.31 -34.22 11.66
CA ALA A 203 9.45 -35.26 12.21
C ALA A 203 9.64 -36.60 11.47
N PRO A 204 9.80 -37.73 12.18
CA PRO A 204 9.82 -39.05 11.56
C PRO A 204 8.44 -39.42 11.01
N VAL A 205 8.41 -40.14 9.89
CA VAL A 205 7.19 -40.68 9.29
C VAL A 205 7.16 -42.19 9.48
N TYR A 206 6.12 -42.67 10.16
CA TYR A 206 5.95 -44.08 10.52
C TYR A 206 4.92 -44.75 9.62
N ALA A 207 5.11 -46.03 9.33
CA ALA A 207 4.12 -46.84 8.64
C ALA A 207 2.89 -47.07 9.54
N ALA A 208 1.69 -47.07 8.97
CA ALA A 208 0.46 -47.27 9.74
C ALA A 208 0.39 -48.64 10.44
N ASP A 209 1.09 -49.66 9.92
CA ASP A 209 1.14 -51.01 10.48
C ASP A 209 2.33 -51.25 11.44
N SER A 210 3.24 -50.28 11.58
CA SER A 210 4.43 -50.37 12.43
C SER A 210 4.87 -49.00 12.95
N SER A 211 4.84 -48.81 14.27
CA SER A 211 5.42 -47.64 14.95
C SER A 211 6.93 -47.76 15.18
N THR A 212 7.59 -48.84 14.75
CA THR A 212 9.03 -49.03 14.92
C THR A 212 9.79 -48.71 13.62
N GLY A 213 10.68 -47.72 13.69
CA GLY A 213 11.57 -47.31 12.59
C GLY A 213 10.92 -46.32 11.63
N ALA A 214 11.46 -45.10 11.55
CA ALA A 214 11.03 -44.11 10.57
C ALA A 214 11.41 -44.56 9.15
N VAL A 215 10.46 -44.48 8.22
CA VAL A 215 10.67 -44.83 6.80
C VAL A 215 11.01 -43.58 5.98
N TYR A 216 10.48 -42.44 6.38
CA TYR A 216 10.76 -41.10 5.84
C TYR A 216 10.90 -40.10 6.98
N TYR A 217 11.31 -38.87 6.64
CA TYR A 217 11.22 -37.70 7.50
C TYR A 217 10.54 -36.56 6.75
N VAL A 218 9.93 -35.64 7.48
CA VAL A 218 9.50 -34.34 6.97
C VAL A 218 10.13 -33.22 7.77
N ASP A 219 10.42 -32.07 7.15
CA ASP A 219 10.77 -30.84 7.88
C ASP A 219 9.54 -30.07 8.33
N ALA A 220 9.74 -28.94 9.01
CA ALA A 220 8.66 -28.11 9.55
C ALA A 220 7.70 -27.56 8.47
N HIS A 221 8.15 -27.46 7.21
CA HIS A 221 7.33 -27.08 6.06
C HIS A 221 6.74 -28.28 5.32
N TYR A 222 6.94 -29.49 5.86
CA TYR A 222 6.47 -30.77 5.36
C TYR A 222 7.09 -31.24 4.03
N TYR A 223 8.29 -30.77 3.69
CA TYR A 223 9.07 -31.35 2.60
C TYR A 223 9.61 -32.73 2.98
N LEU A 224 9.67 -33.65 2.02
CA LEU A 224 9.93 -35.07 2.27
C LEU A 224 11.41 -35.43 2.10
N TYR A 225 11.88 -36.28 3.01
CA TYR A 225 13.22 -36.84 3.05
C TYR A 225 13.16 -38.36 3.24
N ASN A 226 14.19 -39.08 2.79
CA ASN A 226 14.32 -40.51 3.07
C ASN A 226 14.72 -40.79 4.54
N ALA A 227 14.88 -42.06 4.90
CA ALA A 227 15.27 -42.47 6.25
C ALA A 227 16.64 -41.93 6.69
N GLU A 228 17.53 -41.63 5.73
CA GLU A 228 18.84 -41.01 5.94
C GLU A 228 18.79 -39.46 5.98
N LYS A 229 17.60 -38.86 5.91
CA LYS A 229 17.35 -37.41 5.82
C LYS A 229 17.93 -36.74 4.57
N GLU A 230 18.02 -37.46 3.46
CA GLU A 230 18.34 -36.89 2.15
C GLU A 230 17.06 -36.42 1.44
N LYS A 231 17.13 -35.26 0.77
CA LYS A 231 16.00 -34.69 0.03
C LYS A 231 15.48 -35.64 -1.04
N LEU A 232 14.16 -35.77 -1.11
CA LEU A 232 13.49 -36.49 -2.17
C LEU A 232 12.93 -35.52 -3.21
N TYR A 233 12.90 -35.91 -4.48
CA TYR A 233 12.51 -35.01 -5.57
C TYR A 233 11.36 -35.60 -6.38
N CYS A 234 10.44 -34.75 -6.79
CA CYS A 234 9.39 -35.08 -7.75
C CYS A 234 9.41 -34.11 -8.93
N ARG A 235 8.67 -34.44 -9.98
CA ARG A 235 8.60 -33.58 -11.17
C ARG A 235 7.68 -32.41 -10.94
N GLN A 236 8.15 -31.20 -11.22
CA GLN A 236 7.36 -29.98 -11.18
C GLN A 236 6.23 -30.04 -12.22
N LEU A 237 5.04 -29.60 -11.85
CA LEU A 237 3.89 -29.51 -12.75
C LEU A 237 4.14 -28.43 -13.80
N GLY A 238 4.03 -28.80 -15.07
CA GLY A 238 4.25 -27.88 -16.20
C GLY A 238 5.69 -27.82 -16.71
N SER A 239 6.65 -28.54 -16.09
CA SER A 239 8.04 -28.62 -16.59
C SER A 239 8.67 -30.01 -16.44
N ASP A 240 9.91 -30.16 -16.91
CA ASP A 240 10.78 -31.33 -16.67
C ASP A 240 11.68 -31.16 -15.43
N LYS A 241 11.61 -30.01 -14.74
CA LYS A 241 12.44 -29.71 -13.56
C LYS A 241 12.05 -30.63 -12.40
N LEU A 242 13.06 -31.11 -11.68
CA LEU A 242 12.87 -31.79 -10.40
C LEU A 242 12.85 -30.75 -9.28
N VAL A 243 11.86 -30.84 -8.40
CA VAL A 243 11.70 -29.99 -7.21
C VAL A 243 11.65 -30.86 -5.97
N HIS A 244 12.12 -30.33 -4.84
CA HIS A 244 12.05 -31.02 -3.56
C HIS A 244 10.58 -31.31 -3.26
N GLN A 245 10.23 -32.58 -3.13
CA GLN A 245 8.83 -32.97 -3.01
C GLN A 245 8.30 -32.65 -1.61
N ASN A 246 7.05 -32.22 -1.55
CA ASN A 246 6.33 -31.93 -0.32
C ASN A 246 5.07 -32.80 -0.25
N VAL A 247 4.65 -33.22 0.94
CA VAL A 247 3.48 -34.09 1.12
C VAL A 247 2.15 -33.48 0.63
N PHE A 248 2.12 -32.17 0.37
CA PHE A 248 0.97 -31.49 -0.24
C PHE A 248 0.96 -31.57 -1.78
N PHE A 249 2.09 -31.92 -2.41
CA PHE A 249 2.23 -31.89 -3.88
C PHE A 249 1.58 -33.09 -4.54
N TYR A 250 0.93 -32.87 -5.68
CA TYR A 250 0.28 -33.95 -6.44
C TYR A 250 1.25 -35.04 -6.93
N ASN A 251 2.45 -34.65 -7.35
CA ASN A 251 3.47 -35.57 -7.88
C ASN A 251 4.40 -36.17 -6.80
N ALA A 252 4.19 -35.87 -5.52
CA ALA A 252 4.99 -36.47 -4.45
C ALA A 252 4.73 -37.98 -4.30
N ASP A 253 5.64 -38.68 -3.63
CA ASP A 253 5.54 -40.10 -3.29
C ASP A 253 4.53 -40.34 -2.16
N LEU A 254 4.42 -39.38 -1.24
CA LEU A 254 3.44 -39.35 -0.16
C LEU A 254 2.54 -38.13 -0.26
N HIS A 255 1.27 -38.31 0.06
CA HIS A 255 0.22 -37.29 0.00
C HIS A 255 -0.50 -37.16 1.32
N VAL A 256 -0.78 -35.95 1.74
CA VAL A 256 -1.74 -35.71 2.84
C VAL A 256 -3.15 -36.16 2.45
N ARG A 257 -4.04 -36.26 3.45
CA ARG A 257 -5.47 -36.42 3.21
C ARG A 257 -5.98 -35.25 2.35
N ALA A 258 -6.80 -35.54 1.34
CA ALA A 258 -7.52 -34.57 0.51
C ALA A 258 -8.58 -33.79 1.32
N ALA A 259 -8.13 -32.93 2.22
CA ALA A 259 -8.90 -32.06 3.10
C ALA A 259 -8.38 -30.61 2.97
N THR A 260 -9.09 -29.64 3.53
CA THR A 260 -8.58 -28.28 3.72
C THR A 260 -7.75 -28.21 5.00
N TYR A 261 -6.63 -27.50 4.95
CA TYR A 261 -5.74 -27.26 6.09
C TYR A 261 -5.67 -25.76 6.39
N LEU A 262 -5.67 -25.41 7.67
CA LEU A 262 -5.52 -24.03 8.14
C LEU A 262 -4.06 -23.81 8.52
N TRP A 263 -3.34 -23.04 7.70
CA TRP A 263 -1.89 -22.86 7.74
C TRP A 263 -1.54 -21.49 8.32
N LEU A 264 -1.03 -21.49 9.55
CA LEU A 264 -0.66 -20.28 10.29
C LEU A 264 0.86 -20.08 10.24
N VAL A 265 1.29 -18.87 9.85
CA VAL A 265 2.67 -18.39 10.02
C VAL A 265 2.65 -17.10 10.83
N LYS A 266 3.73 -16.86 11.60
CA LYS A 266 3.90 -15.65 12.40
C LYS A 266 5.05 -14.80 11.88
N SER A 267 5.02 -13.49 12.10
CA SER A 267 6.14 -12.59 11.83
C SER A 267 6.36 -11.66 13.02
N GLU A 268 7.59 -11.56 13.49
CA GLU A 268 8.01 -10.71 14.62
C GLU A 268 8.75 -9.45 14.16
N ASP A 269 8.86 -9.23 12.84
CA ASP A 269 9.64 -8.15 12.23
C ASP A 269 8.85 -7.29 11.22
N GLY A 270 7.53 -7.26 11.40
CA GLY A 270 6.61 -6.46 10.59
C GLY A 270 6.30 -7.05 9.21
N GLY A 271 6.35 -8.38 9.06
CA GLY A 271 6.04 -9.11 7.83
C GLY A 271 7.21 -9.31 6.87
N LYS A 272 8.46 -9.10 7.33
CA LYS A 272 9.67 -9.26 6.50
C LYS A 272 10.11 -10.71 6.45
N THR A 273 10.10 -11.39 7.59
CA THR A 273 10.35 -12.82 7.72
C THR A 273 9.19 -13.53 8.42
N TRP A 274 9.06 -14.83 8.16
CA TRP A 274 7.94 -15.64 8.61
C TRP A 274 8.42 -16.91 9.29
N SER A 275 7.73 -17.32 10.35
CA SER A 275 8.03 -18.52 11.12
C SER A 275 7.78 -19.80 10.33
N ASP A 276 8.27 -20.92 10.87
CA ASP A 276 7.75 -22.24 10.50
C ASP A 276 6.22 -22.29 10.69
N PRO A 277 5.51 -23.07 9.86
CA PRO A 277 4.06 -23.08 9.83
C PRO A 277 3.47 -23.97 10.94
N THR A 278 2.28 -23.61 11.41
CA THR A 278 1.46 -24.45 12.28
C THR A 278 0.14 -24.79 11.58
N ILE A 279 -0.18 -26.08 11.48
CA ILE A 279 -1.48 -26.54 10.99
C ILE A 279 -2.48 -26.60 12.14
N LEU A 280 -3.50 -25.75 12.10
CA LEU A 280 -4.44 -25.58 13.22
C LEU A 280 -5.53 -26.66 13.29
N ASN A 281 -5.71 -27.47 12.23
CA ASN A 281 -6.77 -28.47 12.11
C ASN A 281 -7.03 -29.32 13.38
N PRO A 282 -6.01 -29.86 14.07
CA PRO A 282 -6.22 -30.71 15.26
C PRO A 282 -6.90 -30.00 16.42
N GLN A 283 -6.80 -28.68 16.49
CA GLN A 283 -7.32 -27.87 17.60
C GLN A 283 -8.75 -27.38 17.32
N ILE A 284 -9.06 -27.01 16.07
CA ILE A 284 -10.28 -26.25 15.73
C ILE A 284 -11.26 -26.95 14.80
N ARG A 285 -10.83 -27.95 13.99
CA ARG A 285 -11.77 -28.71 13.15
C ARG A 285 -12.50 -29.75 14.01
N LYS A 286 -13.82 -29.55 14.16
CA LYS A 286 -14.74 -30.51 14.76
C LYS A 286 -14.69 -31.85 13.99
N THR A 287 -14.96 -32.94 14.70
CA THR A 287 -14.86 -34.36 14.31
C THR A 287 -15.00 -34.64 12.80
N THR A 288 -14.16 -35.53 12.26
CA THR A 288 -14.28 -36.06 10.89
C THR A 288 -15.74 -36.41 10.53
N GLY A 289 -16.15 -36.07 9.30
CA GLY A 289 -17.48 -36.35 8.77
C GLY A 289 -18.53 -35.26 9.01
N THR A 290 -18.16 -34.15 9.64
CA THR A 290 -19.09 -33.03 9.96
C THR A 290 -19.18 -31.99 8.85
N HIS A 291 -18.03 -31.44 8.41
CA HIS A 291 -17.97 -30.37 7.41
C HIS A 291 -16.97 -30.68 6.30
N GLN A 292 -17.38 -30.42 5.06
CA GLN A 292 -16.56 -30.60 3.86
C GLN A 292 -15.37 -29.62 3.84
N PHE A 293 -15.60 -28.40 4.32
CA PHE A 293 -14.60 -27.34 4.42
C PHE A 293 -14.76 -26.61 5.76
N TYR A 294 -13.62 -26.21 6.31
CA TYR A 294 -13.52 -25.22 7.37
C TYR A 294 -12.28 -24.40 7.06
N GLY A 295 -12.47 -23.10 6.90
CA GLY A 295 -11.42 -22.21 6.44
C GLY A 295 -11.67 -20.78 6.81
N VAL A 296 -10.80 -19.91 6.32
CA VAL A 296 -10.70 -18.50 6.70
C VAL A 296 -11.89 -17.66 6.22
N GLY A 297 -12.32 -16.69 7.03
CA GLY A 297 -13.04 -15.51 6.54
C GLY A 297 -12.01 -14.42 6.22
N PRO A 298 -11.70 -14.12 4.95
CA PRO A 298 -10.52 -13.33 4.62
C PRO A 298 -10.64 -11.85 4.96
N GLY A 299 -9.49 -11.19 5.15
CA GLY A 299 -9.38 -9.78 5.48
C GLY A 299 -8.54 -9.52 6.73
N ALA A 300 -9.00 -8.64 7.62
CA ALA A 300 -8.37 -8.38 8.91
C ALA A 300 -8.98 -9.26 10.01
N GLY A 301 -8.13 -9.77 10.91
CA GLY A 301 -8.54 -10.32 12.19
C GLY A 301 -8.81 -9.23 13.23
N LEU A 302 -8.87 -9.62 14.49
CA LEU A 302 -9.08 -8.70 15.62
C LEU A 302 -8.15 -9.09 16.77
N CYS A 303 -7.36 -8.14 17.28
CA CYS A 303 -6.71 -8.27 18.58
C CYS A 303 -7.59 -7.58 19.62
N LEU A 304 -8.01 -8.31 20.64
CA LEU A 304 -8.80 -7.76 21.74
C LEU A 304 -7.92 -6.89 22.64
N GLU A 305 -8.56 -6.01 23.41
CA GLU A 305 -7.87 -5.14 24.39
C GLU A 305 -7.00 -5.92 25.40
N ASP A 306 -7.32 -7.19 25.69
CA ASP A 306 -6.55 -8.07 26.58
C ASP A 306 -5.41 -8.84 25.88
N GLY A 307 -5.22 -8.64 24.57
CA GLY A 307 -4.20 -9.32 23.76
C GLY A 307 -4.66 -10.62 23.12
N THR A 308 -5.91 -11.05 23.32
CA THR A 308 -6.47 -12.23 22.65
C THR A 308 -6.54 -12.01 21.15
N ILE A 309 -5.97 -12.93 20.37
CA ILE A 309 -6.02 -12.94 18.91
C ILE A 309 -7.31 -13.63 18.47
N VAL A 310 -8.05 -13.01 17.55
CA VAL A 310 -9.31 -13.54 17.00
C VAL A 310 -9.26 -13.53 15.47
N LEU A 311 -9.49 -14.68 14.85
CA LEU A 311 -9.46 -14.86 13.39
C LEU A 311 -10.81 -15.41 12.88
N PRO A 312 -11.53 -14.70 11.99
CA PRO A 312 -12.78 -15.17 11.40
C PRO A 312 -12.59 -16.44 10.55
N CYS A 313 -13.55 -17.37 10.64
CA CYS A 313 -13.56 -18.64 9.91
C CYS A 313 -14.99 -19.06 9.55
N TYR A 314 -15.18 -19.98 8.61
CA TYR A 314 -16.52 -20.53 8.33
C TYR A 314 -16.48 -21.99 7.90
N THR A 315 -17.60 -22.68 8.09
CA THR A 315 -17.79 -24.06 7.62
C THR A 315 -18.53 -24.10 6.30
N PHE A 316 -18.31 -25.17 5.52
CA PHE A 316 -19.20 -25.57 4.42
C PHE A 316 -19.45 -27.07 4.43
N THR A 317 -20.71 -27.51 4.30
CA THR A 317 -21.11 -28.93 4.39
C THR A 317 -21.54 -29.57 3.06
N GLY A 318 -21.49 -28.83 1.93
CA GLY A 318 -22.02 -29.28 0.65
C GLY A 318 -23.56 -29.14 0.55
N GLY A 319 -24.06 -28.67 -0.61
CA GLY A 319 -25.50 -28.52 -0.90
C GLY A 319 -25.97 -27.08 -1.13
N THR A 320 -27.26 -26.90 -1.45
CA THR A 320 -27.89 -25.59 -1.78
C THR A 320 -28.75 -25.02 -0.65
N ALA A 321 -28.71 -25.58 0.56
CA ALA A 321 -29.54 -25.17 1.68
C ALA A 321 -29.02 -23.88 2.36
N ASN A 322 -29.93 -23.13 3.00
CA ASN A 322 -29.65 -21.94 3.81
C ASN A 322 -28.83 -22.23 5.09
N SER A 323 -28.33 -23.44 5.28
CA SER A 323 -27.42 -23.83 6.37
C SER A 323 -26.10 -24.40 5.84
N SER A 324 -25.86 -24.32 4.53
CA SER A 324 -24.71 -24.97 3.90
C SER A 324 -23.38 -24.32 4.26
N GLN A 325 -23.41 -23.04 4.67
CA GLN A 325 -22.27 -22.31 5.21
C GLN A 325 -22.68 -21.64 6.52
N ILE A 326 -21.80 -21.71 7.52
CA ILE A 326 -22.00 -21.00 8.79
C ILE A 326 -20.68 -20.42 9.30
N ALA A 327 -20.69 -19.11 9.57
CA ALA A 327 -19.57 -18.35 10.10
C ALA A 327 -19.30 -18.70 11.58
N SER A 328 -18.04 -18.59 11.98
CA SER A 328 -17.54 -18.71 13.34
C SER A 328 -16.23 -17.90 13.42
N PHE A 329 -15.50 -18.01 14.51
CA PHE A 329 -14.13 -17.54 14.58
C PHE A 329 -13.31 -18.45 15.48
N ILE A 330 -12.00 -18.36 15.33
CA ILE A 330 -11.04 -18.98 16.25
C ILE A 330 -10.37 -17.91 17.08
N TYR A 331 -9.91 -18.28 18.26
CA TYR A 331 -9.25 -17.35 19.17
C TYR A 331 -8.14 -18.03 19.97
N SER A 332 -7.13 -17.24 20.35
CA SER A 332 -6.00 -17.64 21.17
C SER A 332 -5.65 -16.51 22.15
N SER A 333 -5.52 -16.86 23.43
CA SER A 333 -5.18 -15.95 24.53
C SER A 333 -3.77 -16.18 25.09
N ASP A 334 -2.98 -17.05 24.45
CA ASP A 334 -1.65 -17.47 24.90
C ASP A 334 -0.54 -17.23 23.86
N GLY A 335 -0.72 -16.23 23.00
CA GLY A 335 0.25 -15.89 21.95
C GLY A 335 0.19 -16.83 20.74
N GLY A 336 -0.95 -17.45 20.48
CA GLY A 336 -1.16 -18.34 19.33
C GLY A 336 -0.62 -19.75 19.52
N GLU A 337 -0.38 -20.19 20.75
CA GLU A 337 0.07 -21.55 21.07
C GLU A 337 -1.12 -22.52 21.05
N THR A 338 -2.23 -22.15 21.68
CA THR A 338 -3.49 -22.89 21.65
C THR A 338 -4.62 -22.09 21.03
N TRP A 339 -5.47 -22.78 20.27
CA TRP A 339 -6.56 -22.19 19.51
C TRP A 339 -7.88 -22.86 19.84
N HIS A 340 -8.88 -22.03 20.11
CA HIS A 340 -10.24 -22.43 20.40
C HIS A 340 -11.18 -21.91 19.33
N ARG A 341 -12.35 -22.54 19.18
CA ARG A 341 -13.38 -22.12 18.21
C ARG A 341 -14.64 -21.64 18.94
N SER A 342 -15.22 -20.55 18.46
CA SER A 342 -16.51 -20.02 18.93
C SER A 342 -17.70 -20.95 18.62
N ASP A 343 -18.87 -20.64 19.17
CA ASP A 343 -20.12 -21.10 18.59
C ASP A 343 -20.32 -20.52 17.18
N ASP A 344 -21.09 -21.26 16.38
CA ASP A 344 -21.48 -20.85 15.04
C ASP A 344 -22.39 -19.62 15.12
N ALA A 345 -22.16 -18.61 14.27
CA ALA A 345 -22.81 -17.30 14.33
C ALA A 345 -24.33 -17.34 14.09
N THR A 346 -24.85 -18.44 13.56
CA THR A 346 -26.29 -18.65 13.38
C THR A 346 -26.67 -20.09 13.70
N SER A 347 -27.94 -20.31 14.05
CA SER A 347 -28.50 -21.65 14.30
C SER A 347 -28.82 -22.45 13.02
N GLY A 348 -28.29 -22.03 11.86
CA GLY A 348 -28.50 -22.68 10.55
C GLY A 348 -29.76 -22.24 9.79
N GLY A 349 -30.65 -21.42 10.38
CA GLY A 349 -31.78 -20.81 9.66
C GLY A 349 -31.38 -19.67 8.71
N HIS A 350 -30.19 -19.12 8.92
CA HIS A 350 -29.61 -17.99 8.18
C HIS A 350 -28.18 -18.38 7.82
N TRP A 351 -27.87 -18.58 6.54
CA TRP A 351 -26.50 -18.95 6.16
C TRP A 351 -25.57 -17.75 6.33
N SER A 352 -24.34 -18.01 6.77
CA SER A 352 -23.31 -17.00 6.96
C SER A 352 -21.96 -17.58 6.58
N SER A 353 -21.03 -16.80 6.04
CA SER A 353 -19.68 -17.31 5.71
C SER A 353 -18.56 -16.33 6.03
N GLU A 354 -17.82 -15.86 5.03
CA GLU A 354 -16.72 -14.91 5.15
C GLU A 354 -17.16 -13.70 5.98
N SER A 355 -16.33 -13.28 6.93
CA SER A 355 -16.80 -12.45 8.04
C SER A 355 -15.72 -11.57 8.63
N ALA A 356 -16.13 -10.55 9.39
CA ALA A 356 -15.27 -9.61 10.09
C ALA A 356 -15.83 -9.37 11.51
N LEU A 357 -14.95 -9.05 12.46
CA LEU A 357 -15.33 -8.84 13.86
C LEU A 357 -14.90 -7.48 14.38
N VAL A 358 -15.69 -6.93 15.29
CA VAL A 358 -15.32 -5.75 16.08
C VAL A 358 -15.63 -6.01 17.56
N GLN A 359 -14.76 -5.54 18.46
CA GLN A 359 -15.00 -5.60 19.90
C GLN A 359 -15.95 -4.47 20.32
N ILE A 360 -17.12 -4.81 20.86
CA ILE A 360 -18.09 -3.82 21.35
C ILE A 360 -17.71 -3.37 22.76
N ASP A 361 -17.49 -4.36 23.63
CA ASP A 361 -17.04 -4.20 25.00
C ASP A 361 -16.21 -5.43 25.42
N ALA A 362 -15.76 -5.47 26.68
CA ALA A 362 -14.92 -6.55 27.20
C ALA A 362 -15.57 -7.96 27.13
N ALA A 363 -16.90 -8.06 27.00
CA ALA A 363 -17.61 -9.33 27.00
C ALA A 363 -18.39 -9.61 25.70
N THR A 364 -18.35 -8.70 24.72
CA THR A 364 -19.18 -8.76 23.51
C THR A 364 -18.37 -8.49 22.25
N LEU A 365 -18.36 -9.46 21.33
CA LEU A 365 -17.83 -9.32 19.98
C LEU A 365 -18.99 -9.26 18.99
N ARG A 366 -18.95 -8.31 18.06
CA ARG A 366 -19.93 -8.20 16.98
C ARG A 366 -19.37 -8.79 15.70
N HIS A 367 -20.07 -9.77 15.15
CA HIS A 367 -19.63 -10.59 14.02
C HIS A 367 -20.47 -10.28 12.77
N PHE A 368 -19.91 -9.51 11.84
CA PHE A 368 -20.51 -9.23 10.54
C PHE A 368 -20.14 -10.31 9.54
N TYR A 369 -21.04 -10.68 8.63
CA TYR A 369 -20.77 -11.79 7.70
C TYR A 369 -21.44 -11.62 6.34
N ARG A 370 -20.83 -12.26 5.33
CA ARG A 370 -21.41 -12.53 4.04
C ARG A 370 -22.61 -13.46 4.19
N ASP A 371 -23.67 -13.13 3.47
CA ASP A 371 -24.88 -13.95 3.34
C ASP A 371 -25.60 -13.64 2.01
N GLY A 372 -26.80 -14.23 1.83
CA GLY A 372 -27.59 -14.12 0.61
C GLY A 372 -28.60 -12.96 0.59
N TYR A 373 -28.62 -12.12 1.63
CA TYR A 373 -29.61 -11.07 1.80
C TYR A 373 -29.12 -9.72 1.24
N ALA A 374 -30.07 -8.85 0.91
CA ALA A 374 -29.82 -7.53 0.30
C ALA A 374 -29.40 -6.45 1.33
N THR A 375 -29.42 -6.77 2.62
CA THR A 375 -29.02 -5.87 3.70
C THR A 375 -27.95 -6.50 4.58
N LEU A 376 -27.18 -5.67 5.27
CA LEU A 376 -26.11 -6.08 6.17
C LEU A 376 -26.67 -6.66 7.47
N TYR A 377 -26.09 -7.78 7.89
CA TYR A 377 -26.42 -8.48 9.13
C TYR A 377 -25.17 -8.65 10.01
N TYR A 378 -25.41 -8.78 11.32
CA TYR A 378 -24.42 -9.23 12.28
C TYR A 378 -25.04 -10.16 13.31
N THR A 379 -24.21 -10.92 14.03
CA THR A 379 -24.57 -11.60 15.29
C THR A 379 -23.59 -11.13 16.36
N ASP A 380 -24.09 -10.86 17.56
CA ASP A 380 -23.21 -10.63 18.72
C ASP A 380 -22.87 -11.97 19.39
N HIS A 381 -21.60 -12.16 19.75
CA HIS A 381 -21.10 -13.26 20.56
C HIS A 381 -20.70 -12.74 21.94
N THR A 382 -21.15 -13.43 22.98
CA THR A 382 -20.83 -13.07 24.36
C THR A 382 -20.01 -14.16 25.04
N TRP A 383 -19.03 -13.77 25.86
CA TRP A 383 -18.21 -14.72 26.60
C TRP A 383 -19.03 -15.47 27.67
N SER A 384 -19.03 -16.80 27.62
CA SER A 384 -19.59 -17.66 28.66
C SER A 384 -18.47 -18.22 29.53
N ALA A 385 -18.39 -17.78 30.79
CA ALA A 385 -17.43 -18.31 31.75
C ALA A 385 -17.72 -19.76 32.16
N GLU A 386 -18.97 -20.24 32.05
CA GLU A 386 -19.34 -21.63 32.36
C GLU A 386 -18.87 -22.60 31.28
N GLU A 387 -18.98 -22.20 30.01
CA GLU A 387 -18.59 -23.02 28.86
C GLU A 387 -17.17 -22.70 28.35
N GLU A 388 -16.51 -21.71 28.95
CA GLU A 388 -15.20 -21.17 28.54
C GLU A 388 -15.11 -20.90 27.03
N LYS A 389 -16.17 -20.29 26.48
CA LYS A 389 -16.28 -20.03 25.04
C LYS A 389 -17.15 -18.82 24.71
N TRP A 390 -17.00 -18.32 23.48
CA TRP A 390 -17.88 -17.33 22.88
C TRP A 390 -19.18 -17.95 22.37
N VAL A 391 -20.31 -17.54 22.95
CA VAL A 391 -21.66 -18.03 22.62
C VAL A 391 -22.38 -17.05 21.70
N ALA A 392 -22.96 -17.56 20.62
CA ALA A 392 -23.64 -16.74 19.61
C ALA A 392 -25.06 -16.32 20.07
N GLY A 393 -25.42 -15.08 19.79
CA GLY A 393 -26.77 -14.54 19.91
C GLY A 393 -27.65 -14.84 18.69
N SER A 394 -28.54 -13.90 18.34
CA SER A 394 -29.41 -13.98 17.16
C SER A 394 -28.99 -12.98 16.08
N PRO A 395 -29.13 -13.32 14.79
CA PRO A 395 -28.88 -12.38 13.69
C PRO A 395 -29.71 -11.09 13.80
N VAL A 396 -29.05 -9.95 13.59
CA VAL A 396 -29.65 -8.61 13.58
C VAL A 396 -29.50 -7.98 12.20
N ASN A 397 -30.61 -7.49 11.64
CA ASN A 397 -30.61 -6.74 10.38
C ASN A 397 -30.36 -5.25 10.65
N THR A 398 -29.33 -4.69 10.04
CA THR A 398 -28.99 -3.27 10.17
C THR A 398 -29.83 -2.35 9.27
N GLY A 399 -30.46 -2.91 8.23
CA GLY A 399 -31.17 -2.16 7.19
C GLY A 399 -30.27 -1.52 6.13
N ALA A 400 -28.95 -1.43 6.34
CA ALA A 400 -28.01 -0.92 5.34
C ALA A 400 -27.92 -1.88 4.15
N ILE A 401 -27.97 -1.35 2.92
CA ILE A 401 -27.93 -2.17 1.70
C ILE A 401 -26.54 -2.79 1.54
N LYS A 402 -26.48 -4.06 1.14
CA LYS A 402 -25.24 -4.69 0.67
C LYS A 402 -25.52 -5.56 -0.53
N THR A 403 -24.51 -5.83 -1.34
CA THR A 403 -24.59 -6.86 -2.38
C THR A 403 -24.62 -8.23 -1.72
N SER A 404 -25.58 -9.06 -2.08
CA SER A 404 -25.64 -10.45 -1.63
C SER A 404 -24.41 -11.20 -2.10
N ASN A 405 -23.96 -12.17 -1.30
CA ASN A 405 -22.83 -13.03 -1.64
C ASN A 405 -21.50 -12.29 -1.90
N ASN A 406 -21.26 -11.20 -1.17
CA ASN A 406 -20.00 -10.43 -1.15
C ASN A 406 -19.34 -10.51 0.23
N GLN A 407 -18.01 -10.62 0.29
CA GLN A 407 -17.25 -10.42 1.52
C GLN A 407 -17.38 -8.95 1.98
N LEU A 408 -17.04 -8.69 3.23
CA LEU A 408 -17.06 -7.37 3.82
C LEU A 408 -15.90 -7.22 4.80
N SER A 409 -15.55 -5.97 5.11
CA SER A 409 -14.63 -5.65 6.20
C SER A 409 -15.31 -4.74 7.22
N ALA A 410 -14.93 -4.87 8.49
CA ALA A 410 -15.43 -4.02 9.56
C ALA A 410 -14.31 -3.70 10.56
N ILE A 411 -14.27 -2.45 11.03
CA ILE A 411 -13.36 -2.00 12.09
C ILE A 411 -14.09 -1.10 13.07
N LYS A 412 -13.65 -1.09 14.33
CA LYS A 412 -14.02 -0.05 15.31
C LYS A 412 -13.06 1.11 15.12
N TYR A 413 -13.58 2.32 14.96
CA TYR A 413 -12.76 3.52 14.85
C TYR A 413 -12.29 3.97 16.24
N SER A 414 -11.01 4.34 16.38
CA SER A 414 -10.40 4.66 17.67
C SER A 414 -11.00 5.90 18.34
N LYS A 415 -11.51 6.85 17.55
CA LYS A 415 -12.12 8.09 18.01
C LYS A 415 -13.64 8.04 17.96
N THR A 416 -14.27 8.95 18.69
CA THR A 416 -15.72 9.13 18.62
C THR A 416 -16.13 9.92 17.38
N ILE A 417 -17.26 9.54 16.78
CA ILE A 417 -17.96 10.30 15.74
C ILE A 417 -19.31 10.71 16.30
N ASP A 418 -19.61 12.00 16.27
CA ASP A 418 -20.76 12.65 16.92
C ASP A 418 -20.91 12.27 18.40
N GLY A 419 -19.76 12.13 19.08
CA GLY A 419 -19.68 11.78 20.50
C GLY A 419 -20.00 10.32 20.83
N LYS A 420 -20.12 9.45 19.81
CA LYS A 420 -20.38 8.02 19.97
C LYS A 420 -19.25 7.17 19.39
N THR A 421 -19.06 5.98 19.93
CA THR A 421 -18.20 4.95 19.33
C THR A 421 -18.68 4.66 17.91
N ALA A 422 -17.76 4.66 16.94
CA ALA A 422 -18.07 4.41 15.54
C ALA A 422 -17.55 3.05 15.06
N ILE A 423 -18.34 2.38 14.23
CA ILE A 423 -17.99 1.15 13.53
C ILE A 423 -18.09 1.43 12.04
N LEU A 424 -17.00 1.19 11.32
CA LEU A 424 -16.93 1.33 9.86
C LEU A 424 -17.09 -0.03 9.21
N VAL A 425 -17.94 -0.15 8.19
CA VAL A 425 -18.15 -1.39 7.44
C VAL A 425 -18.03 -1.12 5.94
N SER A 426 -17.13 -1.83 5.26
CA SER A 426 -16.92 -1.74 3.81
C SER A 426 -17.52 -2.93 3.07
N THR A 427 -18.30 -2.67 2.02
CA THR A 427 -18.93 -3.70 1.16
C THR A 427 -19.43 -3.10 -0.17
N ALA A 428 -19.59 -3.95 -1.19
CA ALA A 428 -20.42 -3.63 -2.35
C ALA A 428 -21.90 -3.43 -1.93
N ALA A 429 -22.64 -2.55 -2.59
CA ALA A 429 -23.99 -2.15 -2.19
C ALA A 429 -25.01 -2.04 -3.34
N THR A 430 -25.32 -3.16 -3.98
CA THR A 430 -26.33 -3.26 -5.06
C THR A 430 -27.55 -4.13 -4.71
N GLY A 431 -27.68 -4.57 -3.46
CA GLY A 431 -28.76 -5.47 -3.05
C GLY A 431 -28.55 -6.88 -3.60
N THR A 432 -29.40 -7.37 -4.49
CA THR A 432 -29.20 -8.69 -5.14
C THR A 432 -28.57 -8.58 -6.54
N GLY A 433 -27.92 -7.44 -6.83
CA GLY A 433 -27.24 -7.16 -8.10
C GLY A 433 -25.79 -7.65 -8.17
N THR A 434 -25.03 -7.12 -9.12
CA THR A 434 -23.61 -7.44 -9.32
C THR A 434 -22.73 -6.72 -8.29
N ARG A 435 -21.59 -7.33 -7.92
CA ARG A 435 -20.55 -6.75 -7.05
C ARG A 435 -19.98 -5.47 -7.67
N SER A 436 -20.49 -4.34 -7.20
CA SER A 436 -20.21 -2.99 -7.67
C SER A 436 -20.76 -2.00 -6.64
N ASN A 437 -20.59 -0.70 -6.88
CA ASN A 437 -21.12 0.35 -6.01
C ASN A 437 -20.59 0.22 -4.56
N GLY A 438 -19.26 0.26 -4.41
CA GLY A 438 -18.57 0.13 -3.13
C GLY A 438 -18.92 1.24 -2.15
N LYS A 439 -19.21 0.87 -0.90
CA LYS A 439 -19.57 1.79 0.19
C LYS A 439 -18.73 1.54 1.44
N ILE A 440 -18.53 2.61 2.20
CA ILE A 440 -18.17 2.54 3.62
C ILE A 440 -19.36 3.07 4.42
N TYR A 441 -19.90 2.25 5.31
CA TYR A 441 -20.97 2.60 6.24
C TYR A 441 -20.38 2.96 7.59
N THR A 442 -20.81 4.07 8.16
CA THR A 442 -20.45 4.49 9.52
C THR A 442 -21.64 4.30 10.42
N PHE A 443 -21.55 3.33 11.33
CA PHE A 443 -22.53 3.09 12.38
C PHE A 443 -22.06 3.73 13.68
N THR A 444 -22.97 4.33 14.45
CA THR A 444 -22.69 4.82 15.80
C THR A 444 -23.35 3.91 16.83
N LEU A 445 -22.62 3.56 17.88
CA LEU A 445 -23.10 2.65 18.93
C LEU A 445 -23.95 3.41 19.96
N ASN A 446 -25.08 2.81 20.34
CA ASN A 446 -25.97 3.27 21.40
C ASN A 446 -25.60 2.63 22.74
N GLU A 447 -26.12 3.19 23.84
CA GLU A 447 -25.85 2.70 25.21
C GLU A 447 -26.31 1.25 25.44
N ASP A 448 -27.29 0.76 24.67
CA ASP A 448 -27.80 -0.60 24.72
C ASP A 448 -27.09 -1.56 23.74
N ASN A 449 -25.91 -1.15 23.25
CA ASN A 449 -25.11 -1.83 22.23
C ASN A 449 -25.79 -1.97 20.85
N THR A 450 -27.00 -1.44 20.63
CA THR A 450 -27.55 -1.31 19.26
C THR A 450 -26.76 -0.27 18.47
N MET A 451 -26.96 -0.19 17.15
CA MET A 451 -26.26 0.79 16.34
C MET A 451 -27.15 1.47 15.31
N ASP A 452 -26.90 2.76 15.09
CA ASP A 452 -27.60 3.58 14.10
C ASP A 452 -26.67 3.87 12.93
N LEU A 453 -27.18 3.73 11.70
CA LEU A 453 -26.45 4.15 10.50
C LEU A 453 -26.39 5.68 10.46
N ALA A 454 -25.20 6.24 10.70
CA ALA A 454 -24.97 7.68 10.75
C ALA A 454 -24.56 8.25 9.38
N TYR A 455 -23.59 7.60 8.71
CA TYR A 455 -23.05 8.08 7.43
C TYR A 455 -22.89 6.95 6.42
N THR A 456 -22.96 7.30 5.14
CA THR A 456 -22.69 6.39 4.01
C THR A 456 -21.79 7.10 3.02
N TYR A 457 -20.58 6.60 2.86
CA TYR A 457 -19.61 7.10 1.91
C TYR A 457 -19.58 6.23 0.64
N SER A 458 -19.45 6.88 -0.52
CA SER A 458 -19.37 6.20 -1.82
C SER A 458 -17.93 6.11 -2.28
N VAL A 459 -17.34 4.92 -2.19
CA VAL A 459 -15.96 4.67 -2.66
C VAL A 459 -15.90 4.72 -4.18
N THR A 460 -16.84 4.03 -4.84
CA THR A 460 -16.94 3.99 -6.30
C THR A 460 -18.34 3.56 -6.71
N GLU A 461 -18.82 4.04 -7.86
CA GLU A 461 -20.00 3.48 -8.52
C GLU A 461 -19.66 2.25 -9.40
N GLY A 462 -18.36 2.02 -9.67
CA GLY A 462 -17.85 0.98 -10.54
C GLY A 462 -17.72 -0.40 -9.88
N SER A 463 -16.81 -1.22 -10.44
CA SER A 463 -16.48 -2.56 -9.92
C SER A 463 -16.00 -2.47 -8.47
N TYR A 464 -16.57 -3.31 -7.61
CA TYR A 464 -16.20 -3.39 -6.19
C TYR A 464 -16.59 -4.76 -5.65
N SER A 465 -15.63 -5.55 -5.17
CA SER A 465 -15.87 -6.88 -4.60
C SER A 465 -15.36 -6.99 -3.17
N TYR A 466 -14.28 -7.74 -2.92
CA TYR A 466 -13.74 -7.94 -1.57
C TYR A 466 -12.96 -6.70 -1.13
N SER A 467 -12.87 -6.51 0.18
CA SER A 467 -12.19 -5.36 0.78
C SER A 467 -11.64 -5.66 2.15
N SER A 468 -10.60 -4.92 2.56
CA SER A 468 -10.08 -4.88 3.93
C SER A 468 -9.80 -3.43 4.33
N LEU A 469 -10.44 -3.00 5.43
CA LEU A 469 -10.23 -1.70 6.07
C LEU A 469 -9.14 -1.81 7.14
N THR A 470 -8.43 -0.70 7.35
CA THR A 470 -7.63 -0.48 8.55
C THR A 470 -7.62 1.00 8.92
N GLU A 471 -7.44 1.31 10.20
CA GLU A 471 -7.20 2.68 10.66
C GLU A 471 -5.69 2.95 10.63
N LEU A 472 -5.29 4.09 10.07
CA LEU A 472 -3.90 4.54 10.06
C LEU A 472 -3.59 5.32 11.34
N LYS A 473 -2.30 5.47 11.65
CA LYS A 473 -1.82 6.15 12.87
C LYS A 473 -2.33 7.58 13.04
N ASP A 474 -2.61 8.28 11.93
CA ASP A 474 -3.18 9.64 11.96
C ASP A 474 -4.72 9.68 12.02
N GLY A 475 -5.38 8.52 12.07
CA GLY A 475 -6.82 8.36 12.12
C GLY A 475 -7.51 8.40 10.75
N SER A 476 -6.77 8.49 9.64
CA SER A 476 -7.31 8.24 8.31
C SER A 476 -7.57 6.75 8.07
N ILE A 477 -8.35 6.41 7.05
CA ILE A 477 -8.78 5.03 6.78
C ILE A 477 -8.10 4.51 5.53
N GLY A 478 -7.36 3.41 5.68
CA GLY A 478 -6.79 2.64 4.60
C GLY A 478 -7.79 1.60 4.11
N LEU A 479 -7.93 1.48 2.79
CA LEU A 479 -8.81 0.51 2.14
C LEU A 479 -8.06 -0.19 1.02
N LEU A 480 -7.93 -1.52 1.13
CA LEU A 480 -7.48 -2.38 0.05
C LEU A 480 -8.70 -3.14 -0.50
N TYR A 481 -9.01 -3.01 -1.80
CA TYR A 481 -10.21 -3.64 -2.36
C TYR A 481 -10.06 -4.14 -3.80
N GLU A 482 -10.95 -5.05 -4.20
CA GLU A 482 -11.04 -5.57 -5.57
C GLU A 482 -11.90 -4.66 -6.48
N GLY A 483 -11.24 -3.90 -7.35
CA GLY A 483 -11.81 -2.99 -8.37
C GLY A 483 -11.38 -3.36 -9.79
N ASN A 484 -10.50 -2.57 -10.42
CA ASN A 484 -9.83 -2.89 -11.69
C ASN A 484 -8.49 -3.65 -11.46
N GLY A 485 -8.50 -4.54 -10.47
CA GLY A 485 -7.31 -5.07 -9.80
C GLY A 485 -7.50 -5.00 -8.29
N VAL A 486 -6.48 -5.33 -7.50
CA VAL A 486 -6.48 -5.02 -6.07
C VAL A 486 -5.85 -3.64 -5.89
N GLU A 487 -6.60 -2.71 -5.32
CA GLU A 487 -6.22 -1.30 -5.21
C GLU A 487 -6.21 -0.83 -3.76
N TYR A 488 -5.14 -0.12 -3.38
CA TYR A 488 -5.02 0.59 -2.11
C TYR A 488 -5.43 2.05 -2.29
N HIS A 489 -6.29 2.53 -1.40
CA HIS A 489 -6.69 3.93 -1.28
C HIS A 489 -6.71 4.34 0.18
N ARG A 490 -6.45 5.63 0.40
CA ARG A 490 -6.48 6.25 1.72
C ARG A 490 -7.53 7.36 1.73
N PHE A 491 -8.38 7.35 2.75
CA PHE A 491 -9.47 8.31 2.89
C PHE A 491 -9.34 9.06 4.21
N ALA A 492 -9.51 10.38 4.18
CA ALA A 492 -9.70 11.14 5.40
C ALA A 492 -11.01 10.69 6.05
N ILE A 493 -11.05 10.58 7.38
CA ILE A 493 -12.27 10.19 8.08
C ILE A 493 -13.36 11.25 7.90
N GLU A 494 -12.95 12.50 7.73
CA GLU A 494 -13.80 13.65 7.43
C GLU A 494 -14.50 13.52 6.08
N ASP A 495 -13.93 12.81 5.11
CA ASP A 495 -14.61 12.55 3.83
C ASP A 495 -15.66 11.44 3.99
N ILE A 496 -15.34 10.42 4.78
CA ILE A 496 -16.23 9.28 5.05
C ILE A 496 -17.45 9.72 5.88
N ALA A 497 -17.24 10.62 6.84
CA ALA A 497 -18.26 11.16 7.72
C ALA A 497 -18.31 12.70 7.59
N ASP A 498 -18.56 13.20 6.38
CA ASP A 498 -18.60 14.64 6.10
C ASP A 498 -19.56 15.40 7.02
N GLY A 499 -19.04 16.48 7.58
CA GLY A 499 -19.74 17.36 8.51
C GLY A 499 -19.93 16.82 9.92
N SER A 500 -19.45 15.60 10.22
CA SER A 500 -19.50 15.01 11.56
C SER A 500 -18.56 15.70 12.55
N ILE A 501 -18.77 15.42 13.84
CA ILE A 501 -17.87 15.83 14.92
C ILE A 501 -16.98 14.64 15.29
N ILE A 502 -15.71 14.73 14.95
CA ILE A 502 -14.71 13.70 15.23
C ILE A 502 -13.90 14.16 16.44
N ASP A 503 -14.05 13.46 17.56
CA ASP A 503 -13.37 13.77 18.83
C ASP A 503 -13.48 15.25 19.24
N GLY A 504 -14.70 15.81 19.17
CA GLY A 504 -14.96 17.22 19.49
C GLY A 504 -14.53 18.24 18.44
N ARG A 505 -14.04 17.80 17.27
CA ARG A 505 -13.66 18.64 16.13
C ARG A 505 -14.58 18.39 14.94
N ARG A 506 -15.14 19.45 14.37
CA ARG A 506 -15.89 19.43 13.11
C ARG A 506 -15.05 20.08 12.01
N THR A 507 -14.84 19.40 10.90
CA THR A 507 -14.12 19.95 9.75
C THR A 507 -15.09 20.35 8.65
N VAL A 508 -14.88 21.52 8.05
CA VAL A 508 -15.64 22.07 6.93
C VAL A 508 -14.68 22.36 5.80
N THR A 509 -14.71 21.56 4.74
CA THR A 509 -13.90 21.78 3.53
C THR A 509 -14.56 22.80 2.62
N VAL A 510 -13.82 23.85 2.24
CA VAL A 510 -14.29 24.98 1.43
C VAL A 510 -13.47 25.03 0.14
N PRO A 511 -14.10 25.11 -1.05
CA PRO A 511 -13.36 25.19 -2.30
C PRO A 511 -12.52 26.47 -2.38
N LEU A 512 -11.27 26.38 -2.81
CA LEU A 512 -10.43 27.53 -3.10
C LEU A 512 -11.10 28.37 -4.19
N TYR A 513 -11.33 29.66 -3.91
CA TYR A 513 -12.03 30.62 -4.75
C TYR A 513 -13.53 30.34 -4.95
N GLY A 514 -14.06 29.32 -4.28
CA GLY A 514 -15.48 29.01 -4.21
C GLY A 514 -16.09 29.38 -2.87
N THR A 515 -17.37 28.99 -2.69
CA THR A 515 -18.11 29.23 -1.46
C THR A 515 -18.79 27.96 -0.96
N ARG A 516 -18.75 27.72 0.34
CA ARG A 516 -19.56 26.70 1.03
C ARG A 516 -20.50 27.39 2.02
N THR A 517 -21.78 27.04 1.99
CA THR A 517 -22.76 27.57 2.95
C THR A 517 -23.25 26.47 3.87
N GLU A 518 -22.95 26.61 5.16
CA GLU A 518 -23.42 25.73 6.22
C GLU A 518 -24.72 26.27 6.83
N ARG A 519 -25.60 25.35 7.24
CA ARG A 519 -26.85 25.67 7.92
C ARG A 519 -26.77 25.20 9.37
N VAL A 520 -26.92 26.11 10.33
CA VAL A 520 -26.92 25.79 11.77
C VAL A 520 -28.17 26.31 12.47
N ALA A 521 -28.56 25.71 13.59
CA ALA A 521 -29.67 26.20 14.41
C ALA A 521 -29.34 27.58 14.99
N ALA A 522 -30.34 28.46 15.10
CA ALA A 522 -30.18 29.78 15.71
C ALA A 522 -30.29 29.71 17.25
N PRO A 523 -29.46 30.45 18.00
CA PRO A 523 -28.37 31.31 17.52
C PRO A 523 -27.16 30.48 17.06
N GLY A 524 -26.59 30.83 15.90
CA GLY A 524 -25.32 30.27 15.45
C GLY A 524 -24.12 30.88 16.20
N PRO A 525 -22.88 30.64 15.73
CA PRO A 525 -21.68 31.23 16.29
C PRO A 525 -21.77 32.75 16.39
N SER A 526 -21.27 33.31 17.49
CA SER A 526 -21.19 34.74 17.72
C SER A 526 -20.16 35.41 16.81
N ALA A 527 -20.27 36.72 16.65
CA ALA A 527 -19.29 37.49 15.88
C ALA A 527 -17.88 37.44 16.48
N GLU A 528 -17.76 37.25 17.80
CA GLU A 528 -16.47 37.10 18.50
C GLU A 528 -15.82 35.75 18.18
N GLU A 529 -16.60 34.67 18.15
CA GLU A 529 -16.10 33.34 17.76
C GLU A 529 -15.63 33.33 16.30
N LEU A 530 -16.42 33.91 15.39
CA LEU A 530 -16.05 34.00 13.98
C LEU A 530 -14.85 34.93 13.70
N ALA A 531 -14.52 35.84 14.61
CA ALA A 531 -13.35 36.70 14.48
C ALA A 531 -12.01 35.94 14.66
N ALA A 532 -12.05 34.70 15.15
CA ALA A 532 -10.87 33.83 15.24
C ALA A 532 -10.43 33.24 13.89
N VAL A 533 -11.32 33.25 12.88
CA VAL A 533 -11.03 32.75 11.53
C VAL A 533 -10.03 33.67 10.83
N ASP A 534 -8.96 33.12 10.24
CA ASP A 534 -7.99 33.89 9.46
C ASP A 534 -8.66 34.44 8.19
N PRO A 535 -8.85 35.77 8.06
CA PRO A 535 -9.50 36.38 6.92
C PRO A 535 -8.69 36.28 5.63
N ASN A 536 -7.41 35.87 5.67
CA ASN A 536 -6.60 35.61 4.49
C ASN A 536 -6.87 34.23 3.89
N VAL A 537 -7.35 33.29 4.70
CA VAL A 537 -7.66 31.91 4.30
C VAL A 537 -9.12 31.83 3.87
N VAL A 538 -10.04 32.35 4.69
CA VAL A 538 -11.49 32.32 4.44
C VAL A 538 -12.15 33.65 4.78
N ALA A 539 -13.02 34.12 3.88
CA ALA A 539 -14.01 35.14 4.24
C ALA A 539 -15.29 34.49 4.75
N VAL A 540 -15.81 34.97 5.88
CA VAL A 540 -17.04 34.45 6.51
C VAL A 540 -18.13 35.51 6.46
N SER A 541 -19.35 35.10 6.10
CA SER A 541 -20.55 35.93 6.26
C SER A 541 -21.70 35.11 6.83
N THR A 542 -22.56 35.74 7.63
CA THR A 542 -23.69 35.05 8.27
C THR A 542 -25.02 35.71 7.91
N LYS A 543 -26.06 34.90 7.72
CA LYS A 543 -27.43 35.35 7.55
C LYS A 543 -28.38 34.50 8.41
N THR A 544 -29.00 35.11 9.41
CA THR A 544 -30.00 34.43 10.24
C THR A 544 -31.41 34.64 9.68
N MET A 545 -32.16 33.56 9.54
CA MET A 545 -33.58 33.53 9.21
C MET A 545 -34.32 32.66 10.22
N GLU A 546 -35.26 33.24 10.96
CA GLU A 546 -36.08 32.54 11.96
C GLU A 546 -35.26 31.70 12.96
N ASP A 547 -35.29 30.38 12.83
CA ASP A 547 -34.64 29.38 13.69
C ASP A 547 -33.31 28.87 13.14
N THR A 548 -32.82 29.47 12.05
CA THR A 548 -31.67 28.99 11.28
C THR A 548 -30.67 30.11 11.02
N THR A 549 -29.39 29.87 11.25
CA THR A 549 -28.27 30.72 10.78
C THR A 549 -27.55 30.05 9.62
N PHE A 550 -27.41 30.76 8.51
CA PHE A 550 -26.58 30.35 7.38
C PHE A 550 -25.20 30.99 7.54
N ILE A 551 -24.14 30.18 7.46
CA ILE A 551 -22.75 30.63 7.49
C ILE A 551 -22.16 30.35 6.12
N THR A 552 -21.83 31.38 5.37
CA THR A 552 -21.18 31.27 4.06
C THR A 552 -19.69 31.53 4.23
N TYR A 553 -18.89 30.50 3.95
CA TYR A 553 -17.44 30.55 3.84
C TYR A 553 -17.05 30.74 2.38
N THR A 554 -16.11 31.64 2.10
CA THR A 554 -15.51 31.84 0.78
C THR A 554 -14.02 31.54 0.89
N GLY A 555 -13.54 30.53 0.17
CA GLY A 555 -12.13 30.14 0.16
C GLY A 555 -11.29 31.19 -0.56
N LEU A 556 -10.26 31.72 0.09
CA LEU A 556 -9.40 32.78 -0.46
C LEU A 556 -7.96 32.31 -0.70
N LYS A 557 -7.46 31.43 0.17
CA LYS A 557 -6.13 30.86 0.10
C LYS A 557 -6.15 29.46 0.70
N GLU A 558 -5.37 28.55 0.14
CA GLU A 558 -5.20 27.21 0.71
C GLU A 558 -4.64 27.27 2.12
N GLY A 559 -5.15 26.37 2.96
CA GLY A 559 -4.77 26.28 4.35
C GLY A 559 -5.96 25.96 5.24
N GLU A 560 -5.70 25.91 6.55
CA GLU A 560 -6.71 25.60 7.55
C GLU A 560 -6.76 26.72 8.59
N THR A 561 -7.96 27.05 9.02
CA THR A 561 -8.24 28.00 10.11
C THR A 561 -9.37 27.43 10.95
N SER A 562 -9.58 27.92 12.18
CA SER A 562 -10.66 27.39 13.01
C SER A 562 -11.25 28.44 13.94
N PHE A 563 -12.42 28.11 14.49
CA PHE A 563 -13.00 28.78 15.64
C PHE A 563 -13.62 27.74 16.58
N THR A 564 -13.83 28.09 17.84
CA THR A 564 -14.55 27.24 18.78
C THR A 564 -15.96 27.79 18.97
N SER A 565 -16.96 26.91 18.92
CA SER A 565 -18.36 27.27 19.18
C SER A 565 -19.04 26.16 19.97
N GLY A 566 -19.60 26.48 21.13
CA GLY A 566 -20.30 25.50 21.96
C GLY A 566 -19.42 24.33 22.46
N GLY A 567 -18.11 24.55 22.60
CA GLY A 567 -17.13 23.53 23.00
C GLY A 567 -16.63 22.64 21.85
N ILE A 568 -17.10 22.85 20.63
CA ILE A 568 -16.66 22.13 19.42
C ILE A 568 -15.67 23.01 18.66
N ILE A 569 -14.56 22.41 18.20
CA ILE A 569 -13.62 23.08 17.30
C ILE A 569 -14.17 22.96 15.87
N CYS A 570 -14.57 24.07 15.27
CA CYS A 570 -14.95 24.15 13.86
C CYS A 570 -13.70 24.51 13.04
N ALA A 571 -13.05 23.50 12.46
CA ALA A 571 -11.97 23.66 11.52
C ALA A 571 -12.54 23.94 10.11
N ILE A 572 -11.96 24.91 9.43
CA ILE A 572 -12.33 25.33 8.09
C ILE A 572 -11.08 25.15 7.23
N ARG A 573 -11.16 24.22 6.29
CA ARG A 573 -10.06 23.79 5.44
C ARG A 573 -10.33 24.26 4.02
N VAL A 574 -9.42 25.02 3.44
CA VAL A 574 -9.55 25.53 2.06
C VAL A 574 -8.64 24.72 1.16
N GLU A 575 -9.24 24.06 0.18
CA GLU A 575 -8.54 23.17 -0.76
C GLU A 575 -9.03 23.44 -2.20
N PRO A 576 -8.17 23.29 -3.21
CA PRO A 576 -8.55 23.53 -4.60
C PRO A 576 -9.40 22.38 -5.14
N GLU A 577 -10.52 22.73 -5.77
CA GLU A 577 -11.32 21.78 -6.56
C GLU A 577 -10.94 21.93 -8.04
N ASN A 578 -10.84 20.81 -8.76
CA ASN A 578 -10.53 20.77 -10.20
C ASN A 578 -9.22 21.51 -10.59
N MET A 579 -8.13 21.20 -9.90
CA MET A 579 -6.82 21.82 -10.15
C MET A 579 -6.08 21.19 -11.34
N VAL A 580 -5.56 22.05 -12.22
CA VAL A 580 -4.64 21.72 -13.31
C VAL A 580 -3.29 22.36 -13.00
N SER A 581 -2.26 21.57 -12.74
CA SER A 581 -0.91 22.09 -12.50
C SER A 581 -0.19 22.37 -13.82
N VAL A 582 0.37 23.57 -13.97
CA VAL A 582 1.03 24.05 -15.19
C VAL A 582 2.39 24.64 -14.84
N GLU A 583 3.45 23.96 -15.25
CA GLU A 583 4.82 24.48 -15.17
C GLU A 583 5.14 25.36 -16.39
N LEU A 584 5.76 26.53 -16.19
CA LEU A 584 6.18 27.46 -17.23
C LEU A 584 7.60 27.98 -16.93
N ALA A 585 8.43 28.16 -17.94
CA ALA A 585 9.59 29.05 -17.84
C ALA A 585 9.19 30.50 -18.14
N VAL A 586 9.96 31.47 -17.64
CA VAL A 586 9.83 32.86 -18.09
C VAL A 586 9.98 32.95 -19.61
N GLY A 587 8.95 33.47 -20.29
CA GLY A 587 8.83 33.58 -21.74
C GLY A 587 8.24 32.35 -22.44
N GLU A 588 7.97 31.25 -21.73
CA GLU A 588 7.31 30.06 -22.30
C GLU A 588 5.80 30.27 -22.38
N THR A 589 5.19 29.86 -23.49
CA THR A 589 3.73 29.90 -23.72
C THR A 589 3.18 28.48 -23.84
N LYS A 590 2.06 28.19 -23.17
CA LYS A 590 1.28 26.95 -23.29
C LYS A 590 -0.18 27.26 -23.57
N SER A 591 -0.85 26.34 -24.27
CA SER A 591 -2.26 26.47 -24.66
C SER A 591 -3.06 25.25 -24.21
N PHE A 592 -4.24 25.49 -23.65
CA PHE A 592 -5.14 24.47 -23.11
C PHE A 592 -6.55 24.67 -23.69
N PRO A 593 -7.21 23.63 -24.23
CA PRO A 593 -8.58 23.76 -24.71
C PRO A 593 -9.52 24.10 -23.56
N VAL A 594 -10.43 25.05 -23.79
CA VAL A 594 -11.46 25.49 -22.83
C VAL A 594 -12.79 25.69 -23.57
N GLU A 595 -13.91 25.72 -22.83
CA GLU A 595 -15.24 25.89 -23.39
C GLU A 595 -15.63 27.38 -23.47
N SER A 596 -15.27 28.17 -22.45
CA SER A 596 -15.61 29.59 -22.38
C SER A 596 -14.58 30.51 -23.04
N ASP A 597 -15.08 31.63 -23.57
CA ASP A 597 -14.32 32.81 -24.01
C ASP A 597 -13.87 33.73 -22.85
N ARG A 598 -13.99 33.29 -21.58
CA ARG A 598 -13.82 34.16 -20.41
C ARG A 598 -12.95 33.54 -19.32
N ILE A 599 -12.03 34.36 -18.80
CA ILE A 599 -11.30 34.09 -17.57
C ILE A 599 -12.14 34.60 -16.39
N SER A 600 -12.41 33.70 -15.43
CA SER A 600 -13.18 34.01 -14.22
C SER A 600 -12.33 34.57 -13.08
N ARG A 601 -11.02 34.24 -13.08
CA ARG A 601 -10.01 34.83 -12.22
C ARG A 601 -8.70 34.94 -12.98
N GLU A 602 -8.18 36.15 -13.06
CA GLU A 602 -6.91 36.45 -13.74
C GLU A 602 -5.70 35.97 -12.94
N ALA A 603 -4.66 35.57 -13.67
CA ALA A 603 -3.33 35.38 -13.10
C ALA A 603 -2.75 36.73 -12.61
N ASP A 604 -1.80 36.67 -11.67
CA ASP A 604 -0.94 37.81 -11.37
C ASP A 604 -0.10 38.13 -12.62
N PRO A 605 -0.34 39.28 -13.27
CA PRO A 605 0.32 39.64 -14.52
C PRO A 605 1.83 39.87 -14.35
N LEU A 606 2.34 39.98 -13.11
CA LEU A 606 3.77 40.00 -12.84
C LEU A 606 4.41 38.61 -12.95
N ILE A 607 3.62 37.55 -12.75
CA ILE A 607 4.10 36.16 -12.77
C ILE A 607 3.79 35.52 -14.11
N ALA A 608 2.55 35.63 -14.61
CA ALA A 608 2.14 35.06 -15.89
C ALA A 608 1.06 35.91 -16.57
N ALA A 609 1.12 35.99 -17.90
CA ALA A 609 0.02 36.50 -18.72
C ALA A 609 -0.90 35.34 -19.10
N ALA A 610 -2.21 35.57 -19.08
CA ALA A 610 -3.22 34.60 -19.51
C ALA A 610 -4.22 35.28 -20.44
N GLU A 611 -4.59 34.62 -21.52
CA GLU A 611 -5.62 35.09 -22.45
C GLU A 611 -6.39 33.91 -23.05
N ILE A 612 -7.61 34.17 -23.53
CA ILE A 612 -8.35 33.17 -24.32
C ILE A 612 -8.12 33.47 -25.80
N GLU A 613 -7.53 32.52 -26.51
CA GLU A 613 -7.52 32.52 -27.96
C GLU A 613 -8.80 31.87 -28.50
N THR A 614 -9.43 32.54 -29.47
CA THR A 614 -10.60 32.03 -30.19
C THR A 614 -10.16 31.65 -31.60
N ASP A 615 -10.29 30.37 -31.96
CA ASP A 615 -10.17 29.92 -33.34
C ASP A 615 -11.57 29.77 -33.93
N ASP A 616 -11.93 30.68 -34.85
CA ASP A 616 -13.20 30.69 -35.56
C ASP A 616 -13.00 30.18 -37.00
N GLN A 617 -13.22 28.88 -37.18
CA GLN A 617 -13.20 28.22 -38.48
C GLN A 617 -14.59 28.14 -39.13
N SER A 618 -15.51 29.02 -38.72
CA SER A 618 -16.86 29.04 -39.27
C SER A 618 -16.85 29.22 -40.79
N PHE A 619 -17.68 28.46 -41.48
CA PHE A 619 -17.82 28.55 -42.93
C PHE A 619 -19.29 28.64 -43.34
N THR A 620 -19.56 29.33 -44.45
CA THR A 620 -20.91 29.47 -44.97
C THR A 620 -21.25 28.34 -45.94
N VAL A 621 -22.43 27.74 -45.77
CA VAL A 621 -22.97 26.75 -46.70
C VAL A 621 -24.21 27.34 -47.36
N THR A 622 -24.20 27.45 -48.69
CA THR A 622 -25.38 27.76 -49.50
C THR A 622 -25.93 26.46 -50.07
N GLY A 623 -27.10 26.02 -49.60
CA GLY A 623 -27.63 24.72 -50.02
C GLY A 623 -29.13 24.56 -49.85
N ALA A 624 -29.63 23.44 -50.37
CA ALA A 624 -31.03 23.07 -50.33
C ALA A 624 -31.56 22.93 -48.90
N GLN A 625 -32.88 22.92 -48.79
CA GLN A 625 -33.62 22.79 -47.54
C GLN A 625 -34.39 21.45 -47.49
N GLY A 626 -34.93 21.14 -46.33
CA GLY A 626 -35.78 19.98 -46.13
C GLY A 626 -36.70 20.12 -44.94
N ASN A 627 -37.76 19.32 -44.89
CA ASN A 627 -38.72 19.32 -43.80
C ASN A 627 -38.24 18.38 -42.68
N LEU A 628 -38.06 18.92 -41.48
CA LEU A 628 -37.73 18.15 -40.29
C LEU A 628 -38.90 17.24 -39.89
N GLY A 629 -38.60 16.01 -39.49
CA GLY A 629 -39.60 15.03 -39.09
C GLY A 629 -40.24 15.31 -37.73
N THR A 630 -41.56 15.46 -37.71
CA THR A 630 -42.38 15.35 -36.49
C THR A 630 -43.10 14.00 -36.42
N ASP A 631 -43.38 13.42 -37.58
CA ASP A 631 -44.02 12.13 -37.81
C ASP A 631 -43.71 11.65 -39.24
N ALA A 632 -44.32 10.53 -39.66
CA ALA A 632 -44.11 9.91 -40.97
C ALA A 632 -44.54 10.75 -42.19
N SER A 633 -45.29 11.84 -41.99
CA SER A 633 -45.74 12.74 -43.05
C SER A 633 -44.68 13.75 -43.48
N TYR A 634 -43.66 14.00 -42.63
CA TYR A 634 -42.59 14.98 -42.89
C TYR A 634 -43.10 16.39 -43.24
N ASN A 635 -44.17 16.82 -42.58
CA ASN A 635 -44.73 18.17 -42.73
C ASN A 635 -44.19 19.17 -41.67
N GLY A 636 -43.11 18.83 -40.98
CA GLY A 636 -42.51 19.70 -39.99
C GLY A 636 -41.78 20.89 -40.62
N THR A 637 -41.17 21.71 -39.76
CA THR A 637 -40.49 22.94 -40.15
C THR A 637 -39.45 22.69 -41.24
N GLU A 638 -39.47 23.53 -42.28
CA GLU A 638 -38.43 23.53 -43.31
C GLU A 638 -37.16 24.16 -42.72
N ILE A 639 -36.04 23.46 -42.86
CA ILE A 639 -34.73 23.86 -42.34
C ILE A 639 -33.67 23.76 -43.43
N SER A 640 -32.63 24.59 -43.34
CA SER A 640 -31.43 24.43 -44.17
C SER A 640 -30.75 23.10 -43.85
N LEU A 641 -30.34 22.37 -44.89
CA LEU A 641 -29.61 21.12 -44.72
C LEU A 641 -28.24 21.29 -44.07
N SER A 642 -27.70 22.51 -44.02
CA SER A 642 -26.45 22.80 -43.32
C SER A 642 -26.52 22.43 -41.83
N LYS A 643 -27.73 22.49 -41.24
CA LYS A 643 -28.02 22.08 -39.86
C LYS A 643 -28.04 20.56 -39.66
N ALA A 644 -27.93 19.79 -40.74
CA ALA A 644 -27.85 18.33 -40.73
C ALA A 644 -26.44 17.79 -41.02
N LEU A 645 -25.43 18.66 -41.11
CA LEU A 645 -24.04 18.26 -41.32
C LEU A 645 -23.45 17.63 -40.05
N TYR A 646 -22.73 16.53 -40.25
CA TYR A 646 -21.89 15.92 -39.23
C TYR A 646 -20.41 16.12 -39.58
N LEU A 647 -19.62 16.47 -38.58
CA LEU A 647 -18.16 16.52 -38.62
C LEU A 647 -17.60 15.10 -38.46
N PHE A 648 -16.74 14.70 -39.39
CA PHE A 648 -16.00 13.45 -39.35
C PHE A 648 -14.56 13.76 -38.90
N THR A 649 -14.16 13.22 -37.76
CA THR A 649 -12.77 13.31 -37.26
C THR A 649 -12.16 11.93 -37.15
N GLY A 650 -10.95 11.73 -37.66
CA GLY A 650 -10.30 10.42 -37.77
C GLY A 650 -10.07 10.00 -39.22
N ASN A 651 -9.99 8.69 -39.47
CA ASN A 651 -9.62 8.16 -40.78
C ASN A 651 -10.28 6.81 -41.10
N ASN A 652 -10.17 6.36 -42.34
CA ASN A 652 -10.78 5.12 -42.82
C ASN A 652 -10.18 3.83 -42.20
N THR A 653 -8.99 3.88 -41.62
CA THR A 653 -8.30 2.72 -41.01
C THR A 653 -8.74 2.52 -39.56
N ASP A 654 -8.65 3.59 -38.76
CA ASP A 654 -8.93 3.56 -37.32
C ASP A 654 -10.42 3.78 -37.02
N GLY A 655 -11.15 4.36 -37.99
CA GLY A 655 -12.54 4.79 -37.86
C GLY A 655 -12.63 6.29 -37.57
N PHE A 656 -13.86 6.82 -37.67
CA PHE A 656 -14.16 8.22 -37.42
C PHE A 656 -14.97 8.40 -36.14
N THR A 657 -14.73 9.47 -35.40
CA THR A 657 -15.72 10.06 -34.51
C THR A 657 -16.60 11.00 -35.35
N ILE A 658 -17.90 10.72 -35.39
CA ILE A 658 -18.86 11.44 -36.24
C ILE A 658 -19.78 12.24 -35.33
N SER A 659 -19.64 13.56 -35.30
CA SER A 659 -20.30 14.46 -34.34
C SER A 659 -21.04 15.63 -34.98
N ALA A 660 -22.07 16.15 -34.32
CA ALA A 660 -22.77 17.38 -34.70
C ALA A 660 -23.32 18.10 -33.47
N LYS A 661 -23.76 19.35 -33.62
CA LYS A 661 -24.47 20.09 -32.56
C LYS A 661 -25.98 20.12 -32.86
N THR A 662 -26.80 19.84 -31.86
CA THR A 662 -28.25 20.04 -31.91
C THR A 662 -28.59 21.53 -31.86
N ALA A 663 -29.86 21.88 -32.10
CA ALA A 663 -30.32 23.28 -32.12
C ALA A 663 -30.13 24.03 -30.78
N ASP A 664 -30.04 23.33 -29.65
CA ASP A 664 -29.75 23.88 -28.32
C ASP A 664 -28.24 23.92 -27.98
N GLY A 665 -27.38 23.53 -28.92
CA GLY A 665 -25.92 23.52 -28.76
C GLY A 665 -25.34 22.22 -28.21
N THR A 666 -26.16 21.23 -27.85
CA THR A 666 -25.68 19.94 -27.35
C THR A 666 -24.89 19.18 -28.41
N VAL A 667 -23.68 18.72 -28.08
CA VAL A 667 -22.90 17.85 -28.97
C VAL A 667 -23.48 16.44 -28.94
N VAL A 668 -23.78 15.91 -30.13
CA VAL A 668 -24.24 14.54 -30.35
C VAL A 668 -23.33 13.80 -31.31
N TYR A 669 -23.17 12.51 -31.09
CA TYR A 669 -22.33 11.59 -31.86
C TYR A 669 -23.19 10.50 -32.48
N LEU A 670 -22.86 10.11 -33.72
CA LEU A 670 -23.45 8.93 -34.35
C LEU A 670 -22.97 7.67 -33.63
N LYS A 671 -23.92 6.93 -33.05
CA LYS A 671 -23.71 5.65 -32.38
C LYS A 671 -24.93 4.76 -32.62
N PRO A 672 -25.01 4.02 -33.73
CA PRO A 672 -26.13 3.13 -34.01
C PRO A 672 -26.42 2.14 -32.87
N SER A 673 -25.44 1.71 -32.08
CA SER A 673 -25.61 0.85 -30.90
C SER A 673 -26.21 1.54 -29.67
N ASN A 674 -26.45 2.85 -29.72
CA ASN A 674 -27.00 3.63 -28.61
C ASN A 674 -28.42 3.19 -28.22
N GLY A 675 -28.67 3.02 -26.92
CA GLY A 675 -30.01 2.95 -26.31
C GLY A 675 -31.02 2.05 -27.02
N ASP A 676 -32.26 2.54 -27.17
CA ASP A 676 -33.35 1.87 -27.88
C ASP A 676 -33.24 1.99 -29.41
N ALA A 677 -33.87 1.06 -30.13
CA ALA A 677 -33.93 1.09 -31.61
C ALA A 677 -34.57 2.40 -32.11
N GLY A 678 -33.99 3.03 -33.14
CA GLY A 678 -34.47 4.26 -33.77
C GLY A 678 -33.88 5.58 -33.24
N TYR A 679 -32.85 5.51 -32.40
CA TYR A 679 -32.17 6.68 -31.81
C TYR A 679 -30.66 6.61 -32.04
N PRO A 680 -30.20 6.83 -33.28
CA PRO A 680 -28.81 6.56 -33.68
C PRO A 680 -27.80 7.61 -33.19
N SER A 681 -28.24 8.68 -32.50
CA SER A 681 -27.38 9.74 -31.97
C SER A 681 -27.40 9.78 -30.44
N CYS A 682 -26.27 10.12 -29.80
CA CYS A 682 -26.14 10.25 -28.33
C CYS A 682 -25.05 11.23 -27.91
N THR A 683 -24.94 11.58 -26.64
CA THR A 683 -23.91 12.51 -26.12
C THR A 683 -22.55 11.85 -25.84
N THR A 684 -22.43 10.53 -26.02
CA THR A 684 -21.17 9.80 -25.81
C THR A 684 -20.52 9.49 -27.16
N ALA A 685 -19.24 9.86 -27.32
CA ALA A 685 -18.49 9.57 -28.54
C ALA A 685 -18.41 8.06 -28.83
N ALA A 686 -18.40 7.71 -30.11
CA ALA A 686 -18.19 6.34 -30.58
C ALA A 686 -17.36 6.36 -31.86
N THR A 687 -16.51 5.35 -32.02
CA THR A 687 -15.77 5.11 -33.26
C THR A 687 -16.70 4.44 -34.28
N VAL A 688 -16.85 5.04 -35.45
CA VAL A 688 -17.63 4.54 -36.57
C VAL A 688 -16.71 4.22 -37.75
N LYS A 689 -16.71 2.96 -38.16
CA LYS A 689 -16.01 2.49 -39.36
C LYS A 689 -16.88 2.71 -40.59
N CYS A 690 -16.30 3.37 -41.58
CA CYS A 690 -16.89 3.57 -42.89
C CYS A 690 -16.35 2.51 -43.87
N SER A 691 -17.23 1.84 -44.63
CA SER A 691 -16.82 0.91 -45.69
C SER A 691 -17.72 1.02 -46.92
N VAL A 692 -17.27 0.50 -48.06
CA VAL A 692 -18.02 0.59 -49.33
C VAL A 692 -19.37 -0.12 -49.20
N GLY A 693 -20.44 0.60 -49.55
CA GLY A 693 -21.83 0.15 -49.51
C GLY A 693 -22.26 -0.67 -50.72
N SER A 694 -23.53 -1.10 -50.71
CA SER A 694 -24.15 -1.90 -51.79
C SER A 694 -24.68 -1.09 -52.98
N ALA A 695 -24.92 0.21 -52.83
CA ALA A 695 -25.28 1.09 -53.93
C ALA A 695 -24.04 1.83 -54.45
N GLU A 696 -24.08 2.26 -55.71
CA GLU A 696 -23.02 3.10 -56.29
C GLU A 696 -22.80 4.36 -55.43
N ASN A 697 -21.53 4.70 -55.16
CA ASN A 697 -21.12 5.86 -54.38
C ASN A 697 -21.79 5.93 -52.98
N SER A 698 -21.95 4.77 -52.32
CA SER A 698 -22.57 4.65 -51.00
C SER A 698 -21.68 3.91 -50.01
N PHE A 699 -22.02 4.02 -48.73
CA PHE A 699 -21.18 3.59 -47.62
C PHE A 699 -21.98 2.90 -46.50
N TYR A 700 -21.36 1.92 -45.84
CA TYR A 700 -21.82 1.35 -44.57
C TYR A 700 -21.17 2.10 -43.41
N LEU A 701 -21.95 2.42 -42.38
CA LEU A 701 -21.48 3.07 -41.15
C LEU A 701 -21.69 2.11 -39.97
N LEU A 702 -20.61 1.55 -39.43
CA LEU A 702 -20.61 0.53 -38.36
C LEU A 702 -19.90 1.08 -37.12
N ASP A 703 -20.59 1.15 -35.98
CA ASP A 703 -19.92 1.55 -34.74
C ASP A 703 -19.18 0.42 -34.01
N ASN A 704 -18.40 0.81 -33.00
CA ASN A 704 -17.70 -0.08 -32.10
C ASN A 704 -18.62 -0.98 -31.23
N GLY A 705 -19.93 -0.72 -31.21
CA GLY A 705 -20.96 -1.60 -30.66
C GLY A 705 -21.43 -2.70 -31.63
N ASN A 706 -20.76 -2.84 -32.78
CA ASN A 706 -21.08 -3.77 -33.85
C ASN A 706 -22.51 -3.62 -34.40
N LYS A 707 -23.00 -2.37 -34.51
CA LYS A 707 -24.28 -2.07 -35.18
C LYS A 707 -24.07 -1.17 -36.40
N TYR A 708 -24.61 -1.59 -37.53
CA TYR A 708 -24.70 -0.76 -38.74
C TYR A 708 -25.84 0.24 -38.59
N LEU A 709 -25.63 1.47 -39.05
CA LEU A 709 -26.72 2.40 -39.32
C LEU A 709 -27.65 1.77 -40.37
N HIS A 710 -28.96 1.94 -40.20
CA HIS A 710 -29.97 1.33 -41.05
C HIS A 710 -31.14 2.30 -41.25
N PHE A 711 -31.59 2.49 -42.49
CA PHE A 711 -32.76 3.32 -42.80
C PHE A 711 -33.99 2.46 -43.03
N TYR A 712 -34.93 2.51 -42.08
CA TYR A 712 -36.14 1.70 -42.12
C TYR A 712 -37.12 2.22 -43.19
N ARG A 713 -37.43 1.38 -44.19
CA ARG A 713 -38.29 1.69 -45.35
C ARG A 713 -39.77 1.32 -45.09
N ASP A 714 -40.64 1.51 -46.08
CA ASP A 714 -42.06 1.08 -46.07
C ASP A 714 -42.97 1.83 -45.09
N GLY A 715 -42.96 3.16 -45.17
CA GLY A 715 -43.91 4.04 -44.48
C GLY A 715 -43.47 4.51 -43.09
N LYS A 716 -42.37 3.97 -42.54
CA LYS A 716 -41.71 4.52 -41.34
C LYS A 716 -40.65 5.57 -41.69
N ASN A 717 -39.78 5.28 -42.66
CA ASN A 717 -38.76 6.20 -43.20
C ASN A 717 -37.84 6.83 -42.14
N VAL A 718 -37.32 6.06 -41.17
CA VAL A 718 -36.48 6.57 -40.05
C VAL A 718 -35.10 5.91 -40.02
N PHE A 719 -34.10 6.58 -39.44
CA PHE A 719 -32.81 5.98 -39.13
C PHE A 719 -32.89 5.11 -37.88
N ASP A 720 -32.23 3.96 -37.91
CA ASP A 720 -32.23 2.89 -36.91
C ASP A 720 -30.92 2.07 -37.03
N ARG A 721 -30.88 0.87 -36.46
CA ARG A 721 -29.70 0.02 -36.38
C ARG A 721 -29.98 -1.44 -36.77
N VAL A 722 -28.95 -2.13 -37.24
CA VAL A 722 -28.98 -3.59 -37.43
C VAL A 722 -27.62 -4.22 -37.13
N GLY A 723 -27.59 -5.47 -36.67
CA GLY A 723 -26.33 -6.19 -36.38
C GLY A 723 -25.67 -6.86 -37.58
N THR A 724 -26.30 -6.82 -38.77
CA THR A 724 -25.79 -7.47 -39.98
C THR A 724 -26.34 -6.80 -41.22
N THR A 725 -25.57 -6.77 -42.31
CA THR A 725 -26.04 -6.31 -43.61
C THR A 725 -26.79 -7.42 -44.38
N ALA A 726 -26.71 -8.68 -43.94
CA ALA A 726 -27.39 -9.80 -44.60
C ALA A 726 -28.92 -9.58 -44.62
N GLY A 727 -29.49 -9.44 -45.82
CA GLY A 727 -30.92 -9.14 -46.02
C GLY A 727 -31.30 -7.65 -45.90
N PHE A 728 -30.39 -6.77 -45.48
CA PHE A 728 -30.64 -5.34 -45.24
C PHE A 728 -29.67 -4.40 -45.98
N GLN A 729 -28.88 -4.93 -46.92
CA GLN A 729 -27.80 -4.22 -47.63
C GLN A 729 -28.21 -2.83 -48.13
N ALA A 730 -29.32 -2.73 -48.86
CA ALA A 730 -29.76 -1.47 -49.45
C ALA A 730 -30.15 -0.41 -48.39
N ALA A 731 -30.75 -0.83 -47.28
CA ALA A 731 -31.14 0.07 -46.19
C ALA A 731 -29.98 0.46 -45.26
N CYS A 732 -28.89 -0.31 -45.26
CA CYS A 732 -27.67 0.03 -44.51
C CYS A 732 -26.67 0.87 -45.32
N SER A 733 -26.94 1.09 -46.61
CA SER A 733 -26.09 1.85 -47.54
C SER A 733 -26.51 3.32 -47.57
N PHE A 734 -25.60 4.24 -47.25
CA PHE A 734 -25.87 5.68 -47.20
C PHE A 734 -24.99 6.45 -48.19
N LEU A 735 -25.55 7.50 -48.76
CA LEU A 735 -24.82 8.46 -49.57
C LEU A 735 -24.27 9.54 -48.64
N LEU A 736 -23.04 9.98 -48.87
CA LEU A 736 -22.43 11.08 -48.13
C LEU A 736 -22.29 12.29 -49.04
N TYR A 737 -22.71 13.46 -48.57
CA TYR A 737 -22.67 14.70 -49.33
C TYR A 737 -21.93 15.78 -48.53
N ARG A 738 -20.84 16.29 -49.08
CA ARG A 738 -20.16 17.46 -48.51
C ARG A 738 -20.71 18.76 -49.12
N PRO A 739 -20.57 19.91 -48.45
CA PRO A 739 -20.85 21.19 -49.07
C PRO A 739 -20.06 21.37 -50.38
N ALA A 740 -20.70 21.96 -51.39
CA ALA A 740 -20.01 22.34 -52.63
C ALA A 740 -19.04 23.49 -52.36
N SER A 741 -17.83 23.39 -52.90
CA SER A 741 -16.87 24.49 -52.85
C SER A 741 -17.35 25.65 -53.73
N ALA A 742 -16.87 26.87 -53.49
CA ALA A 742 -17.21 28.02 -54.33
C ALA A 742 -16.86 27.75 -55.81
N GLY A 743 -17.87 27.82 -56.69
CA GLY A 743 -17.72 27.57 -58.13
C GLY A 743 -17.72 26.10 -58.54
N GLU A 744 -17.86 25.16 -57.58
CA GLU A 744 -18.04 23.73 -57.85
C GLU A 744 -19.50 23.43 -58.22
N GLU A 745 -19.70 22.59 -59.22
CA GLU A 745 -21.04 22.18 -59.64
C GLU A 745 -21.63 21.20 -58.60
N SER A 746 -22.70 21.62 -57.93
CA SER A 746 -23.40 20.78 -56.94
C SER A 746 -24.29 19.74 -57.59
N SER A 747 -24.57 18.65 -56.88
CA SER A 747 -25.50 17.61 -57.30
C SER A 747 -26.90 18.15 -57.60
N ALA A 748 -27.53 17.64 -58.65
CA ALA A 748 -28.88 18.04 -59.05
C ALA A 748 -29.96 17.62 -58.02
N GLU A 749 -29.68 16.56 -57.27
CA GLU A 749 -30.60 15.97 -56.30
C GLU A 749 -30.56 16.66 -54.94
N ILE A 750 -29.42 17.26 -54.58
CA ILE A 750 -29.25 18.04 -53.35
C ILE A 750 -28.43 19.30 -53.71
N PRO A 751 -29.08 20.33 -54.28
CA PRO A 751 -28.40 21.56 -54.69
C PRO A 751 -27.56 22.17 -53.55
N GLY A 752 -26.33 22.59 -53.86
CA GLY A 752 -25.37 23.14 -52.90
C GLY A 752 -24.46 22.10 -52.22
N TYR A 753 -24.64 20.82 -52.52
CA TYR A 753 -23.80 19.74 -51.99
C TYR A 753 -23.23 18.86 -53.12
N VAL A 754 -22.11 18.22 -52.85
CA VAL A 754 -21.41 17.29 -53.77
C VAL A 754 -21.29 15.94 -53.10
N GLN A 755 -21.67 14.88 -53.83
CA GLN A 755 -21.61 13.51 -53.34
C GLN A 755 -20.16 13.00 -53.27
N ALA A 756 -19.79 12.37 -52.16
CA ALA A 756 -18.58 11.57 -52.07
C ALA A 756 -18.72 10.30 -52.91
N ALA A 757 -17.75 10.02 -53.78
CA ALA A 757 -17.79 8.88 -54.69
C ALA A 757 -17.10 7.64 -54.08
N ASN A 758 -16.01 7.85 -53.33
CA ASN A 758 -15.19 6.78 -52.77
C ASN A 758 -14.80 7.07 -51.31
N LEU A 759 -14.25 6.08 -50.60
CA LEU A 759 -13.81 6.24 -49.20
C LEU A 759 -12.74 7.34 -49.03
N GLU A 760 -11.91 7.54 -50.05
CA GLU A 760 -10.85 8.57 -50.07
C GLU A 760 -11.42 10.00 -50.05
N ASP A 761 -12.67 10.19 -50.46
CA ASP A 761 -13.35 11.50 -50.42
C ASP A 761 -13.84 11.87 -49.00
N ILE A 762 -13.72 10.93 -48.04
CA ILE A 762 -14.07 11.10 -46.63
C ILE A 762 -12.78 11.39 -45.86
N VAL A 763 -12.59 12.65 -45.48
CA VAL A 763 -11.34 13.14 -44.87
C VAL A 763 -11.54 13.58 -43.44
N ASP A 764 -10.45 13.55 -42.66
CA ASP A 764 -10.39 14.12 -41.32
C ASP A 764 -10.75 15.61 -41.34
N GLY A 765 -11.61 16.05 -40.42
CA GLY A 765 -12.14 17.41 -40.37
C GLY A 765 -13.24 17.72 -41.40
N GLY A 766 -13.69 16.73 -42.18
CA GLY A 766 -14.70 16.93 -43.21
C GLY A 766 -16.13 16.97 -42.67
N TYR A 767 -16.99 17.80 -43.27
CA TYR A 767 -18.43 17.87 -42.96
C TYR A 767 -19.27 17.18 -44.02
N TYR A 768 -20.15 16.26 -43.59
CA TYR A 768 -20.97 15.46 -44.50
C TYR A 768 -22.42 15.35 -44.02
N LEU A 769 -23.37 15.40 -44.96
CA LEU A 769 -24.73 14.90 -44.77
C LEU A 769 -24.71 13.38 -44.91
N ILE A 770 -25.39 12.68 -44.00
CA ILE A 770 -25.61 11.23 -44.10
C ILE A 770 -27.00 10.98 -44.66
N VAL A 771 -27.08 10.51 -45.90
CA VAL A 771 -28.31 10.53 -46.70
C VAL A 771 -28.76 9.12 -47.11
N ALA A 772 -30.04 8.81 -46.88
CA ALA A 772 -30.72 7.64 -47.42
C ALA A 772 -31.60 8.02 -48.63
N LYS A 773 -31.53 7.23 -49.71
CA LYS A 773 -32.41 7.36 -50.89
C LYS A 773 -33.45 6.25 -50.91
N TYR A 774 -34.73 6.60 -51.06
CA TYR A 774 -35.84 5.65 -51.20
C TYR A 774 -36.96 6.25 -52.05
N ASN A 775 -37.41 5.52 -53.09
CA ASN A 775 -38.43 5.96 -54.07
C ASN A 775 -38.19 7.39 -54.60
N ASP A 776 -36.98 7.65 -55.07
CA ASP A 776 -36.51 8.95 -55.58
C ASP A 776 -36.65 10.13 -54.60
N THR A 777 -36.86 9.84 -53.31
CA THR A 777 -36.86 10.80 -52.21
C THR A 777 -35.58 10.61 -51.38
N TYR A 778 -35.01 11.72 -50.90
CA TYR A 778 -33.80 11.74 -50.10
C TYR A 778 -34.11 12.15 -48.65
N PHE A 779 -33.47 11.48 -47.70
CA PHE A 779 -33.61 11.73 -46.27
C PHE A 779 -32.23 11.89 -45.63
N ALA A 780 -31.98 12.99 -44.95
CA ALA A 780 -30.74 13.23 -44.21
C ALA A 780 -30.92 12.89 -42.72
N LEU A 781 -29.87 12.34 -42.11
CA LEU A 781 -29.80 12.19 -40.66
C LEU A 781 -29.68 13.58 -40.02
N TYR A 782 -30.57 13.88 -39.08
CA TYR A 782 -30.59 15.16 -38.37
C TYR A 782 -30.00 15.02 -36.95
N PRO A 783 -29.11 15.93 -36.52
CA PRO A 783 -28.61 16.00 -35.15
C PRO A 783 -29.75 16.19 -34.14
N SER A 784 -30.01 15.15 -33.33
CA SER A 784 -30.98 15.18 -32.25
C SER A 784 -30.51 14.32 -31.08
N ASN A 785 -30.80 14.76 -29.86
CA ASN A 785 -30.67 13.93 -28.65
C ASN A 785 -32.04 13.43 -28.15
N SER A 786 -33.08 13.53 -29.00
CA SER A 786 -34.44 13.10 -28.64
C SER A 786 -34.50 11.59 -28.47
N THR A 787 -34.95 11.14 -27.31
CA THR A 787 -35.29 9.73 -27.02
C THR A 787 -36.79 9.45 -27.12
N SER A 788 -37.59 10.46 -27.44
CA SER A 788 -39.06 10.39 -27.44
C SER A 788 -39.66 10.34 -28.84
N SER A 789 -38.93 10.77 -29.87
CA SER A 789 -39.38 10.69 -31.27
C SER A 789 -38.24 10.36 -32.23
N LYS A 790 -38.38 9.23 -32.92
CA LYS A 790 -37.45 8.75 -33.95
C LYS A 790 -37.44 9.65 -35.19
N TYR A 791 -38.54 10.35 -35.46
CA TYR A 791 -38.67 11.27 -36.59
C TYR A 791 -37.84 12.54 -36.40
N SER A 792 -37.56 12.92 -35.15
CA SER A 792 -36.72 14.07 -34.84
C SER A 792 -35.26 13.90 -35.28
N HIS A 793 -34.85 12.69 -35.68
CA HIS A 793 -33.53 12.38 -36.24
C HIS A 793 -33.50 12.42 -37.77
N VAL A 794 -34.56 12.90 -38.43
CA VAL A 794 -34.71 12.78 -39.89
C VAL A 794 -35.16 14.09 -40.52
N VAL A 795 -34.51 14.49 -41.61
CA VAL A 795 -34.95 15.57 -42.49
C VAL A 795 -35.26 14.99 -43.86
N LYS A 796 -36.48 15.24 -44.37
CA LYS A 796 -36.84 14.90 -45.74
C LYS A 796 -36.41 16.04 -46.66
N ILE A 797 -35.49 15.75 -47.58
CA ILE A 797 -34.89 16.74 -48.48
C ILE A 797 -35.89 17.19 -49.54
N ASN A 798 -35.95 18.50 -49.80
CA ASN A 798 -36.73 19.11 -50.87
C ASN A 798 -35.76 19.64 -51.95
N ALA A 799 -35.53 18.85 -53.00
CA ALA A 799 -34.57 19.17 -54.06
C ALA A 799 -34.95 20.43 -54.88
N GLN A 800 -36.18 20.91 -54.75
CA GLN A 800 -36.75 22.06 -55.45
C GLN A 800 -36.89 23.28 -54.54
N SER A 801 -36.43 23.19 -53.29
CA SER A 801 -36.41 24.31 -52.36
C SER A 801 -35.45 25.41 -52.83
N GLU A 802 -35.75 26.66 -52.46
CA GLU A 802 -34.79 27.75 -52.61
C GLU A 802 -33.57 27.47 -51.73
N GLN A 803 -32.37 27.68 -52.27
CA GLN A 803 -31.14 27.52 -51.51
C GLN A 803 -31.02 28.63 -50.46
N THR A 804 -30.70 28.25 -49.23
CA THR A 804 -30.43 29.20 -48.14
C THR A 804 -28.95 29.18 -47.79
N THR A 805 -28.42 30.35 -47.41
CA THR A 805 -27.06 30.48 -46.91
C THR A 805 -27.09 30.55 -45.40
N GLU A 806 -26.42 29.61 -44.76
CA GLU A 806 -26.28 29.53 -43.31
C GLU A 806 -24.79 29.46 -42.95
N THR A 807 -24.44 30.00 -41.79
CA THR A 807 -23.07 29.88 -41.26
C THR A 807 -23.02 28.65 -40.35
N VAL A 808 -22.13 27.71 -40.67
CA VAL A 808 -21.79 26.60 -39.80
C VAL A 808 -20.72 27.10 -38.83
N SER A 809 -21.08 27.30 -37.57
CA SER A 809 -20.17 27.85 -36.57
C SER A 809 -19.19 26.81 -36.03
N VAL A 810 -17.89 27.06 -36.22
CA VAL A 810 -16.80 26.20 -35.73
C VAL A 810 -15.87 27.05 -34.88
N VAL A 811 -16.36 27.45 -33.71
CA VAL A 811 -15.61 28.26 -32.75
C VAL A 811 -15.07 27.36 -31.66
N SER A 812 -13.76 27.44 -31.40
CA SER A 812 -13.10 26.80 -30.27
C SER A 812 -12.32 27.83 -29.46
N HIS A 813 -12.20 27.60 -28.15
CA HIS A 813 -11.46 28.46 -27.24
C HIS A 813 -10.26 27.71 -26.68
N SER A 814 -9.18 28.43 -26.46
CA SER A 814 -8.02 27.90 -25.74
C SER A 814 -7.49 28.93 -24.77
N LEU A 815 -7.29 28.52 -23.52
CA LEU A 815 -6.53 29.30 -22.53
C LEU A 815 -5.06 29.24 -22.91
N VAL A 816 -4.51 30.40 -23.28
CA VAL A 816 -3.10 30.59 -23.57
C VAL A 816 -2.45 31.31 -22.40
N VAL A 817 -1.42 30.70 -21.83
CA VAL A 817 -0.68 31.23 -20.67
C VAL A 817 0.79 31.37 -21.00
N THR A 818 1.38 32.50 -20.62
CA THR A 818 2.79 32.83 -20.87
C THR A 818 3.48 33.23 -19.58
N GLY A 819 4.61 32.61 -19.26
CA GLY A 819 5.41 32.97 -18.08
C GLY A 819 6.04 34.36 -18.21
N VAL A 820 5.91 35.20 -17.19
CA VAL A 820 6.43 36.59 -17.15
C VAL A 820 7.60 36.73 -16.17
N ALA A 821 7.47 36.22 -14.94
CA ALA A 821 8.53 36.21 -13.93
C ALA A 821 8.39 35.02 -13.00
N GLY A 822 9.49 34.64 -12.34
CA GLY A 822 9.49 33.54 -11.38
C GLY A 822 8.47 33.74 -10.25
N GLY A 823 7.62 32.74 -10.03
CA GLY A 823 6.56 32.79 -9.02
C GLY A 823 5.46 31.76 -9.31
N THR A 824 4.43 31.74 -8.47
CA THR A 824 3.25 30.90 -8.69
C THR A 824 2.01 31.77 -8.70
N THR A 825 1.14 31.57 -9.68
CA THR A 825 -0.15 32.25 -9.76
C THR A 825 -1.22 31.30 -10.29
N ASP A 826 -2.48 31.55 -9.94
CA ASP A 826 -3.61 30.76 -10.44
C ASP A 826 -4.41 31.58 -11.47
N VAL A 827 -4.90 30.92 -12.53
CA VAL A 827 -5.94 31.43 -13.43
C VAL A 827 -7.13 30.47 -13.42
N VAL A 828 -8.35 30.99 -13.44
CA VAL A 828 -9.56 30.15 -13.37
C VAL A 828 -10.42 30.31 -14.62
N VAL A 829 -10.67 29.20 -15.31
CA VAL A 829 -11.51 29.12 -16.52
C VAL A 829 -12.39 27.88 -16.42
N ASP A 830 -13.69 28.03 -16.73
CA ASP A 830 -14.69 26.94 -16.67
C ASP A 830 -14.76 26.21 -15.32
N GLY A 831 -14.45 26.91 -14.22
CA GLY A 831 -14.40 26.32 -12.87
C GLY A 831 -13.14 25.48 -12.58
N ASN A 832 -12.20 25.36 -13.52
CA ASN A 832 -10.90 24.74 -13.30
C ASN A 832 -9.87 25.76 -12.82
N ILE A 833 -9.03 25.37 -11.86
CA ILE A 833 -7.94 26.20 -11.34
C ILE A 833 -6.64 25.78 -12.04
N TYR A 834 -6.14 26.59 -12.97
CA TYR A 834 -4.83 26.39 -13.59
C TYR A 834 -3.77 27.06 -12.73
N ARG A 835 -3.01 26.25 -11.99
CA ARG A 835 -1.91 26.71 -11.16
C ARG A 835 -0.65 26.83 -11.99
N LEU A 836 -0.27 28.05 -12.31
CA LEU A 836 0.88 28.42 -13.13
C LEU A 836 2.11 28.59 -12.23
N ALA A 837 3.01 27.63 -12.25
CA ALA A 837 4.33 27.74 -11.61
C ALA A 837 5.34 28.22 -12.66
N VAL A 838 5.73 29.50 -12.57
CA VAL A 838 6.68 30.12 -13.49
C VAL A 838 8.07 30.11 -12.87
N THR A 839 9.06 29.62 -13.60
CA THR A 839 10.47 29.56 -13.15
C THR A 839 11.30 30.63 -13.85
N ASP A 840 11.97 31.49 -13.07
CA ASP A 840 12.95 32.46 -13.59
C ASP A 840 14.25 31.75 -13.98
N ASN A 841 14.19 31.12 -15.14
CA ASN A 841 15.38 30.67 -15.85
C ASN A 841 15.76 31.73 -16.89
N SER A 842 16.17 32.91 -16.42
CA SER A 842 16.93 33.85 -17.25
C SER A 842 18.31 33.27 -17.59
N VAL A 843 18.32 32.28 -18.48
CA VAL A 843 19.46 31.90 -19.31
C VAL A 843 18.98 31.98 -20.76
N ILE A 844 19.35 33.08 -21.41
CA ILE A 844 19.32 33.16 -22.87
C ILE A 844 20.22 32.06 -23.41
N ILE A 845 19.68 31.09 -24.15
CA ILE A 845 20.45 30.32 -25.13
C ILE A 845 19.75 30.36 -26.48
N THR A 846 20.23 31.28 -27.31
CA THR A 846 20.35 31.04 -28.74
C THR A 846 21.24 29.81 -28.98
N GLY A 847 20.68 28.72 -29.48
CA GLY A 847 21.42 27.65 -30.16
C GLY A 847 21.83 26.42 -29.32
N GLY A 848 21.38 25.26 -29.80
CA GLY A 848 21.64 23.87 -29.38
C GLY A 848 22.64 23.59 -28.25
N SER A 849 22.18 23.00 -27.15
CA SER A 849 23.04 22.62 -26.01
C SER A 849 23.01 21.11 -25.67
N SER A 850 24.11 20.67 -25.10
CA SER A 850 24.56 19.29 -24.83
C SER A 850 24.11 18.71 -23.48
N THR A 851 23.03 19.22 -22.87
CA THR A 851 22.50 18.76 -21.58
C THR A 851 21.01 18.42 -21.70
N THR A 852 20.51 17.55 -20.82
CA THR A 852 19.07 17.31 -20.61
C THR A 852 18.68 17.68 -19.20
N HIS A 853 17.46 18.18 -19.04
CA HIS A 853 16.92 18.65 -17.78
C HIS A 853 15.59 17.93 -17.54
N GLN A 854 15.40 17.42 -16.33
CA GLN A 854 14.15 16.81 -15.87
C GLN A 854 13.89 17.31 -14.45
N THR A 855 12.72 17.87 -14.19
CA THR A 855 12.32 18.29 -12.86
C THR A 855 11.12 17.48 -12.41
N VAL A 856 11.17 16.94 -11.20
CA VAL A 856 10.11 16.19 -10.56
C VAL A 856 9.73 16.90 -9.27
N LYS A 857 8.43 17.15 -9.07
CA LYS A 857 7.91 17.56 -7.78
C LYS A 857 7.61 16.30 -6.98
N ASN A 858 8.21 16.22 -5.80
CA ASN A 858 8.07 15.08 -4.91
C ASN A 858 6.83 15.27 -4.01
N PRO A 859 6.21 14.17 -3.51
CA PRO A 859 5.04 14.24 -2.63
C PRO A 859 5.28 15.05 -1.34
N ASP A 860 6.52 15.10 -0.84
CA ASP A 860 6.94 15.90 0.33
C ASP A 860 6.98 17.43 0.05
N GLY A 861 6.53 17.86 -1.12
CA GLY A 861 6.56 19.24 -1.57
C GLY A 861 7.93 19.72 -2.06
N SER A 862 8.97 18.89 -1.96
CA SER A 862 10.29 19.20 -2.50
C SER A 862 10.30 19.10 -4.03
N THR A 863 11.29 19.74 -4.65
CA THR A 863 11.47 19.71 -6.11
C THR A 863 12.87 19.21 -6.43
N THR A 864 12.95 18.11 -7.17
CA THR A 864 14.22 17.52 -7.64
C THR A 864 14.44 17.84 -9.11
N THR A 865 15.49 18.61 -9.40
CA THR A 865 15.94 18.89 -10.77
C THR A 865 17.16 18.04 -11.12
N THR A 866 17.02 17.14 -12.08
CA THR A 866 18.07 16.30 -12.64
C THR A 866 18.61 16.91 -13.93
N VAL A 867 19.92 17.18 -13.96
CA VAL A 867 20.66 17.68 -15.12
C VAL A 867 21.64 16.61 -15.58
N THR A 868 21.43 16.08 -16.78
CA THR A 868 22.37 15.13 -17.41
C THR A 868 23.22 15.85 -18.43
N ASN A 869 24.53 15.90 -18.21
CA ASN A 869 25.50 16.42 -19.16
C ASN A 869 25.85 15.33 -20.19
N LYS A 870 25.32 15.44 -21.42
CA LYS A 870 25.52 14.44 -22.47
C LYS A 870 26.98 14.34 -22.94
N ARG A 871 27.82 15.33 -22.65
CA ARG A 871 29.26 15.32 -23.00
C ARG A 871 30.10 14.58 -21.98
N THR A 872 29.86 14.79 -20.69
CA THR A 872 30.64 14.16 -19.61
C THR A 872 29.99 12.88 -19.10
N GLY A 873 28.68 12.70 -19.32
CA GLY A 873 27.86 11.64 -18.71
C GLY A 873 27.54 11.90 -17.23
N ALA A 874 27.90 13.06 -16.69
CA ALA A 874 27.59 13.41 -15.30
C ALA A 874 26.10 13.75 -15.16
N VAL A 875 25.51 13.27 -14.07
CA VAL A 875 24.10 13.52 -13.69
C VAL A 875 24.11 14.29 -12.39
N THR A 876 23.53 15.48 -12.36
CA THR A 876 23.40 16.32 -11.17
C THR A 876 21.94 16.44 -10.79
N ALA A 877 21.52 15.83 -9.67
CA ALA A 877 20.23 16.04 -9.05
C ALA A 877 20.33 17.17 -8.02
N THR A 878 19.38 18.10 -8.01
CA THR A 878 19.27 19.17 -7.01
C THR A 878 17.87 19.15 -6.44
N THR A 879 17.74 18.80 -5.17
CA THR A 879 16.48 18.73 -4.44
C THR A 879 16.35 19.96 -3.53
N LYS A 880 15.24 20.67 -3.64
CA LYS A 880 14.89 21.81 -2.78
C LYS A 880 13.66 21.47 -1.97
N TYR A 881 13.78 21.47 -0.65
CA TYR A 881 12.71 21.14 0.28
C TYR A 881 11.90 22.39 0.68
N PRO A 882 10.63 22.23 1.09
CA PRO A 882 9.78 23.36 1.48
C PRO A 882 10.30 24.18 2.67
N ASP A 883 11.04 23.54 3.57
CA ASP A 883 11.68 24.20 4.72
C ASP A 883 12.83 25.13 4.29
N GLY A 884 13.27 25.07 3.03
CA GLY A 884 14.39 25.82 2.48
C GLY A 884 15.71 25.05 2.45
N THR A 885 15.71 23.78 2.85
CA THR A 885 16.87 22.88 2.74
C THR A 885 17.16 22.58 1.26
N VAL A 886 18.44 22.57 0.89
CA VAL A 886 18.90 22.28 -0.48
C VAL A 886 19.91 21.15 -0.46
N ALA A 887 19.57 20.05 -1.13
CA ALA A 887 20.46 18.92 -1.37
C ALA A 887 20.88 18.88 -2.84
N VAL A 888 22.14 18.55 -3.10
CA VAL A 888 22.72 18.38 -4.45
C VAL A 888 23.46 17.07 -4.47
N VAL A 889 23.21 16.22 -5.47
CA VAL A 889 23.93 14.96 -5.72
C VAL A 889 24.42 14.96 -7.16
N GLU A 890 25.74 14.93 -7.36
CA GLU A 890 26.37 14.74 -8.66
C GLU A 890 26.96 13.33 -8.75
N THR A 891 26.51 12.55 -9.74
CA THR A 891 27.07 11.26 -10.11
C THR A 891 27.84 11.41 -11.41
N LYS A 892 29.15 11.12 -11.38
CA LYS A 892 30.01 11.16 -12.56
C LYS A 892 29.97 9.83 -13.31
N LYS A 893 30.35 9.85 -14.58
CA LYS A 893 30.37 8.67 -15.45
C LYS A 893 31.26 7.52 -14.96
N ASP A 894 32.29 7.83 -14.17
CA ASP A 894 33.17 6.83 -13.56
C ASP A 894 32.57 6.18 -12.30
N GLY A 895 31.35 6.55 -11.92
CA GLY A 895 30.65 6.05 -10.73
C GLY A 895 30.97 6.83 -9.45
N SER A 896 31.87 7.83 -9.49
CA SER A 896 32.09 8.68 -8.33
C SER A 896 30.92 9.62 -8.06
N VAL A 897 30.60 9.84 -6.79
CA VAL A 897 29.47 10.65 -6.32
C VAL A 897 30.00 11.78 -5.45
N SER A 898 29.42 12.98 -5.60
CA SER A 898 29.56 14.05 -4.62
C SER A 898 28.19 14.58 -4.25
N ALA A 899 27.90 14.66 -2.95
CA ALA A 899 26.66 15.20 -2.43
C ALA A 899 26.93 16.37 -1.48
N SER A 900 25.98 17.29 -1.38
CA SER A 900 26.00 18.35 -0.38
C SER A 900 24.59 18.70 0.04
N GLU A 901 24.39 18.98 1.32
CA GLU A 901 23.13 19.47 1.88
C GLU A 901 23.39 20.76 2.64
N LYS A 902 22.50 21.73 2.50
CA LYS A 902 22.54 23.00 3.23
C LYS A 902 21.16 23.33 3.78
N ARG A 903 21.08 23.52 5.09
CA ARG A 903 19.86 23.85 5.82
C ARG A 903 19.74 25.37 6.07
N PRO A 904 18.52 25.91 6.25
CA PRO A 904 18.29 27.33 6.48
C PRO A 904 18.91 27.88 7.77
N ASP A 905 19.11 27.03 8.77
CA ASP A 905 19.76 27.35 10.04
C ASP A 905 21.28 27.57 9.91
N GLY A 906 21.86 27.33 8.73
CA GLY A 906 23.28 27.41 8.44
C GLY A 906 24.05 26.10 8.59
N THR A 907 23.40 25.03 9.05
CA THR A 907 23.97 23.68 9.09
C THR A 907 24.18 23.16 7.68
N GLN A 908 25.32 22.53 7.42
CA GLN A 908 25.66 22.04 6.10
C GLN A 908 26.55 20.80 6.16
N GLY A 909 26.51 19.98 5.12
CA GLY A 909 27.41 18.86 4.96
C GLY A 909 27.70 18.54 3.52
N ALA A 910 28.80 17.82 3.32
CA ALA A 910 29.27 17.37 2.04
C ALA A 910 29.76 15.93 2.15
N THR A 911 29.43 15.13 1.16
CA THR A 911 29.86 13.74 1.04
C THR A 911 30.54 13.53 -0.30
N THR A 912 31.59 12.72 -0.33
CA THR A 912 32.21 12.25 -1.56
C THR A 912 32.40 10.75 -1.49
N VAL A 913 32.03 10.06 -2.56
CA VAL A 913 32.29 8.64 -2.78
C VAL A 913 33.13 8.52 -4.05
N SER A 914 34.36 8.04 -3.92
CA SER A 914 35.20 7.82 -5.09
C SER A 914 34.67 6.66 -5.95
N ALA A 915 35.09 6.56 -7.21
CA ALA A 915 34.75 5.42 -8.08
C ALA A 915 35.14 4.05 -7.50
N GLY A 916 36.10 4.01 -6.56
CA GLY A 916 36.49 2.80 -5.82
C GLY A 916 35.75 2.59 -4.50
N GLY A 917 34.63 3.29 -4.25
CA GLY A 917 33.79 3.14 -3.06
C GLY A 917 34.29 3.83 -1.80
N VAL A 918 35.44 4.55 -1.84
CA VAL A 918 35.94 5.28 -0.67
C VAL A 918 35.01 6.45 -0.33
N PHE A 919 34.36 6.36 0.83
CA PHE A 919 33.46 7.37 1.38
C PHE A 919 34.21 8.35 2.29
N LYS A 920 33.93 9.65 2.13
CA LYS A 920 34.35 10.72 3.05
C LYS A 920 33.24 11.72 3.20
N ALA A 921 32.99 12.18 4.42
CA ALA A 921 32.04 13.25 4.66
C ALA A 921 32.58 14.31 5.62
N GLU A 922 32.06 15.53 5.47
CA GLU A 922 32.33 16.64 6.38
C GLU A 922 30.99 17.34 6.68
N ALA A 923 30.69 17.57 7.96
CA ALA A 923 29.49 18.25 8.43
C ALA A 923 29.88 19.43 9.32
N THR A 924 29.16 20.54 9.20
CA THR A 924 29.31 21.73 10.05
C THR A 924 27.95 22.08 10.63
N LEU A 925 27.82 22.00 11.95
CA LEU A 925 26.60 22.37 12.67
C LEU A 925 26.61 23.86 13.01
N SER A 926 25.46 24.52 12.92
CA SER A 926 25.33 25.92 13.31
C SER A 926 25.07 26.07 14.81
N GLN A 927 25.39 27.24 15.37
CA GLN A 927 25.06 27.57 16.76
C GLN A 927 23.54 27.42 17.03
N LYS A 928 22.72 27.82 16.05
CA LYS A 928 21.26 27.74 16.14
C LYS A 928 20.77 26.29 16.24
N ALA A 929 21.39 25.36 15.50
CA ALA A 929 21.05 23.94 15.57
C ALA A 929 21.38 23.36 16.95
N VAL A 930 22.54 23.73 17.51
CA VAL A 930 22.98 23.27 18.83
C VAL A 930 22.08 23.79 19.94
N GLU A 931 21.70 25.07 19.90
CA GLU A 931 20.78 25.67 20.87
C GLU A 931 19.39 25.03 20.81
N ALA A 932 18.85 24.82 19.60
CA ALA A 932 17.55 24.17 19.43
C ALA A 932 17.56 22.72 19.94
N ALA A 933 18.63 21.97 19.71
CA ALA A 933 18.77 20.60 20.20
C ALA A 933 18.90 20.54 21.73
N ALA A 934 19.59 21.50 22.34
CA ALA A 934 19.70 21.60 23.79
C ALA A 934 18.34 21.88 24.46
N GLU A 935 17.46 22.65 23.80
CA GLU A 935 16.09 22.89 24.28
C GLU A 935 15.18 21.66 24.06
N ALA A 936 15.32 20.96 22.93
CA ALA A 936 14.47 19.83 22.56
C ALA A 936 14.89 18.49 23.20
N GLY A 937 16.14 18.37 23.68
CA GLY A 937 16.65 17.15 24.32
C GLY A 937 16.95 16.00 23.35
N GLY A 938 17.40 16.28 22.12
CA GLY A 938 17.62 15.27 21.08
C GLY A 938 18.96 15.37 20.35
N ALA A 939 19.31 14.33 19.58
CA ALA A 939 20.50 14.32 18.72
C ALA A 939 20.30 15.17 17.45
N ILE A 940 21.38 15.77 16.92
CA ILE A 940 21.34 16.52 15.66
C ILE A 940 21.78 15.61 14.51
N PRO A 941 20.89 15.26 13.55
CA PRO A 941 21.25 14.46 12.39
C PRO A 941 22.21 15.21 11.48
N LEU A 942 23.35 14.58 11.17
CA LEU A 942 24.35 15.18 10.28
C LEU A 942 23.81 15.25 8.84
N PRO A 943 23.95 16.40 8.15
CA PRO A 943 23.50 16.62 6.76
C PRO A 943 24.45 15.97 5.74
N ILE A 944 24.62 14.65 5.82
CA ILE A 944 25.51 13.85 4.97
C ILE A 944 24.73 12.65 4.42
N MET A 945 25.22 12.02 3.35
CA MET A 945 24.61 10.76 2.89
C MET A 945 24.75 9.68 3.95
N THR A 946 23.82 8.74 3.98
CA THR A 946 23.93 7.53 4.80
C THR A 946 25.24 6.80 4.51
N VAL A 947 25.91 6.39 5.57
CA VAL A 947 27.23 5.74 5.49
C VAL A 947 27.12 4.26 5.85
N GLN A 948 27.82 3.43 5.09
CA GLN A 948 27.99 2.01 5.41
C GLN A 948 29.12 1.83 6.42
N ALA A 949 28.87 1.05 7.47
CA ALA A 949 29.89 0.76 8.48
C ALA A 949 31.00 -0.13 7.87
N GLY A 950 32.27 0.26 8.05
CA GLY A 950 33.38 -0.52 7.51
C GLY A 950 33.80 -1.67 8.43
N THR A 951 34.13 -2.82 7.85
CA THR A 951 34.65 -3.98 8.61
C THR A 951 36.13 -3.76 8.97
N GLY A 952 36.36 -3.18 10.15
CA GLY A 952 37.68 -2.89 10.71
C GLY A 952 38.24 -1.49 10.38
N ALA A 953 39.20 -1.03 11.19
CA ALA A 953 39.74 0.34 11.23
C ALA A 953 40.23 0.91 9.87
N GLY A 954 40.71 0.05 8.98
CA GLY A 954 41.22 0.44 7.66
C GLY A 954 40.14 0.63 6.58
N ALA A 955 38.94 0.08 6.79
CA ALA A 955 37.81 0.15 5.86
C ALA A 955 36.69 1.10 6.35
N ALA A 956 36.72 1.48 7.63
CA ALA A 956 35.76 2.38 8.25
C ALA A 956 35.79 3.80 7.62
N PRO A 957 34.67 4.30 7.05
CA PRO A 957 34.60 5.63 6.47
C PRO A 957 34.83 6.75 7.47
N GLU A 958 35.48 7.83 7.03
CA GLU A 958 35.83 8.98 7.87
C GLU A 958 34.82 10.13 7.69
N ILE A 959 34.38 10.71 8.81
CA ILE A 959 33.44 11.82 8.89
C ILE A 959 34.03 12.92 9.77
N LYS A 960 34.22 14.12 9.22
CA LYS A 960 34.62 15.28 10.03
C LYS A 960 33.41 16.05 10.48
N VAL A 961 33.29 16.27 11.79
CA VAL A 961 32.21 17.03 12.41
C VAL A 961 32.79 18.32 12.99
N SER A 962 32.33 19.46 12.48
CA SER A 962 32.68 20.77 12.99
C SER A 962 31.52 21.30 13.85
N LEU A 963 31.79 21.50 15.13
CA LEU A 963 30.84 22.04 16.10
C LEU A 963 31.16 23.51 16.40
N PRO A 964 30.13 24.34 16.67
CA PRO A 964 30.35 25.65 17.23
C PRO A 964 30.79 25.51 18.71
N LYS A 965 31.23 26.61 19.32
CA LYS A 965 31.63 26.58 20.72
C LYS A 965 30.40 26.40 21.61
N ALA A 966 30.30 25.26 22.30
CA ALA A 966 29.25 24.96 23.26
C ALA A 966 29.83 24.86 24.69
N ASP A 967 29.00 25.11 25.69
CA ASP A 967 29.35 24.99 27.11
C ASP A 967 29.15 23.55 27.64
N SER A 968 28.52 22.68 26.85
CA SER A 968 28.25 21.27 27.14
C SER A 968 28.47 20.41 25.89
N ALA A 969 28.53 19.09 26.07
CA ALA A 969 28.60 18.16 24.95
C ALA A 969 27.36 18.28 24.04
N VAL A 970 27.55 18.07 22.74
CA VAL A 970 26.50 18.10 21.71
C VAL A 970 26.30 16.69 21.19
N THR A 971 25.08 16.17 21.30
CA THR A 971 24.73 14.86 20.73
C THR A 971 24.49 14.99 19.23
N VAL A 972 25.28 14.26 18.44
CA VAL A 972 25.15 14.20 16.98
C VAL A 972 24.73 12.81 16.55
N GLU A 973 23.93 12.72 15.51
CA GLU A 973 23.52 11.46 14.89
C GLU A 973 24.17 11.33 13.52
N VAL A 974 24.94 10.26 13.33
CA VAL A 974 25.56 9.87 12.07
C VAL A 974 24.59 8.95 11.34
N PRO A 975 24.04 9.37 10.18
CA PRO A 975 23.14 8.51 9.40
C PRO A 975 23.91 7.30 8.88
N ALA A 976 23.51 6.09 9.28
CA ALA A 976 24.22 4.86 8.93
C ALA A 976 23.26 3.82 8.35
N GLU A 977 23.60 3.30 7.17
CA GLU A 977 22.76 2.32 6.48
C GLU A 977 22.88 0.96 7.18
N ASN A 978 21.74 0.32 7.44
CA ASN A 978 21.65 -0.95 8.16
C ASN A 978 22.43 -0.95 9.49
N ALA A 979 22.33 0.13 10.27
CA ALA A 979 22.97 0.18 11.58
C ALA A 979 22.52 -1.00 12.43
N THR A 980 23.48 -1.84 12.83
CA THR A 980 23.23 -3.02 13.66
C THR A 980 23.71 -2.75 15.08
N PRO A 981 23.37 -3.60 16.07
CA PRO A 981 24.00 -3.58 17.38
C PRO A 981 25.54 -3.53 17.35
N GLY A 982 26.16 -4.05 16.29
CA GLY A 982 27.60 -4.03 16.05
C GLY A 982 28.16 -2.69 15.56
N THR A 983 27.34 -1.77 15.08
CA THR A 983 27.76 -0.48 14.54
C THR A 983 28.21 0.46 15.66
N VAL A 984 29.43 0.98 15.55
CA VAL A 984 30.06 1.87 16.54
C VAL A 984 30.79 3.03 15.87
N LEU A 985 31.03 4.10 16.64
CA LEU A 985 31.86 5.22 16.22
C LEU A 985 33.25 5.15 16.86
N LEU A 986 34.29 5.41 16.06
CA LEU A 986 35.66 5.58 16.52
C LEU A 986 36.06 7.06 16.41
N LEU A 987 36.57 7.64 17.48
CA LEU A 987 37.20 8.96 17.48
C LEU A 987 38.63 8.86 16.95
N VAL A 988 38.95 9.65 15.93
CA VAL A 988 40.32 9.83 15.43
C VAL A 988 41.01 10.92 16.27
N LYS A 989 42.07 10.55 16.98
CA LYS A 989 42.89 11.41 17.83
C LYS A 989 43.85 12.25 17.00
N GLU A 990 44.38 13.33 17.59
CA GLU A 990 45.34 14.23 16.94
C GLU A 990 46.63 13.53 16.47
N ASP A 991 47.05 12.45 17.14
CA ASP A 991 48.22 11.64 16.80
C ASP A 991 47.94 10.61 15.68
N GLY A 992 46.71 10.56 15.18
CA GLY A 992 46.23 9.60 14.19
C GLY A 992 45.80 8.25 14.77
N GLY A 993 45.83 8.08 16.09
CA GLY A 993 45.27 6.92 16.78
C GLY A 993 43.74 6.94 16.80
N GLU A 994 43.12 5.79 17.01
CA GLU A 994 41.65 5.64 17.08
C GLU A 994 41.22 5.25 18.50
N ALA A 995 40.08 5.75 18.96
CA ALA A 995 39.44 5.36 20.22
C ALA A 995 37.97 5.04 20.01
N LEU A 996 37.53 3.89 20.52
CA LEU A 996 36.12 3.49 20.48
C LEU A 996 35.27 4.40 21.39
N LEU A 997 34.22 4.99 20.82
CA LEU A 997 33.22 5.75 21.56
C LEU A 997 32.16 4.78 22.08
N LYS A 998 32.36 4.29 23.30
CA LYS A 998 31.52 3.24 23.91
C LYS A 998 30.09 3.70 24.23
N THR A 999 29.87 5.00 24.27
CA THR A 999 28.56 5.66 24.43
C THR A 999 27.82 5.82 23.11
N THR A 1000 28.32 5.24 22.01
CA THR A 1000 27.59 5.23 20.73
C THR A 1000 26.24 4.54 20.93
N ALA A 1001 25.15 5.27 20.77
CA ALA A 1001 23.78 4.76 20.86
C ALA A 1001 23.24 4.40 19.47
N LEU A 1002 22.39 3.39 19.39
CA LEU A 1002 21.64 3.10 18.17
C LEU A 1002 20.44 4.03 18.06
N THR A 1003 20.18 4.51 16.85
CA THR A 1003 18.98 5.29 16.52
C THR A 1003 18.24 4.63 15.36
N GLU A 1004 17.02 5.09 15.08
CA GLU A 1004 16.23 4.63 13.93
C GLU A 1004 16.98 4.85 12.60
N ASN A 1005 17.73 5.95 12.48
CA ASN A 1005 18.37 6.37 11.23
C ASN A 1005 19.91 6.17 11.22
N GLY A 1006 20.50 5.59 12.26
CA GLY A 1006 21.94 5.37 12.34
C GLY A 1006 22.47 5.19 13.76
N VAL A 1007 23.48 5.98 14.12
CA VAL A 1007 24.11 5.96 15.44
C VAL A 1007 24.36 7.37 15.99
N ALA A 1008 24.10 7.57 17.28
CA ALA A 1008 24.28 8.85 17.96
C ALA A 1008 25.42 8.82 18.98
N VAL A 1009 26.08 9.95 19.19
CA VAL A 1009 27.10 10.12 20.23
C VAL A 1009 27.22 11.58 20.69
N ALA A 1010 27.48 11.80 21.98
CA ALA A 1010 27.79 13.10 22.53
C ALA A 1010 29.26 13.48 22.27
N LEU A 1011 29.49 14.70 21.78
CA LEU A 1011 30.81 15.24 21.47
C LEU A 1011 31.07 16.53 22.26
N GLU A 1012 32.22 16.62 22.93
CA GLU A 1012 32.61 17.85 23.65
C GLU A 1012 33.15 18.96 22.73
N GLY A 1013 33.40 18.65 21.46
CA GLY A 1013 33.91 19.58 20.47
C GLY A 1013 34.02 18.94 19.09
N SER A 1014 34.51 19.72 18.12
CA SER A 1014 34.73 19.22 16.76
C SER A 1014 35.61 17.96 16.77
N ALA A 1015 35.20 16.96 16.00
CA ALA A 1015 35.80 15.63 16.02
C ALA A 1015 35.91 15.06 14.60
N THR A 1016 36.81 14.10 14.42
CA THR A 1016 36.82 13.23 13.25
C THR A 1016 36.41 11.84 13.71
N LEU A 1017 35.35 11.31 13.12
CA LEU A 1017 34.74 10.05 13.47
C LEU A 1017 34.96 9.02 12.36
N LYS A 1018 35.00 7.74 12.71
CA LYS A 1018 34.88 6.64 11.77
C LYS A 1018 33.70 5.74 12.13
N VAL A 1019 32.97 5.29 11.12
CA VAL A 1019 31.84 4.35 11.30
C VAL A 1019 32.32 2.94 11.04
N ALA A 1020 32.32 2.11 12.08
CA ALA A 1020 32.85 0.77 12.03
C ALA A 1020 31.81 -0.27 12.44
N ASP A 1021 31.81 -1.40 11.76
CA ASP A 1021 31.19 -2.62 12.27
C ASP A 1021 32.19 -3.31 13.19
N ASN A 1022 31.89 -3.34 14.48
CA ASN A 1022 32.70 -4.00 15.51
C ASN A 1022 32.01 -5.24 16.08
N THR A 1023 31.09 -5.86 15.32
CA THR A 1023 30.37 -7.08 15.73
C THR A 1023 31.32 -8.16 16.23
N LYS A 1024 30.97 -8.76 17.37
CA LYS A 1024 31.63 -9.94 17.93
C LYS A 1024 30.61 -11.07 18.01
N SER A 1025 30.99 -12.26 17.55
CA SER A 1025 30.19 -13.47 17.63
C SER A 1025 30.75 -14.44 18.67
N PHE A 1026 29.88 -15.22 19.32
CA PHE A 1026 30.25 -16.28 20.25
C PHE A 1026 29.39 -17.51 19.97
N ALA A 1027 29.95 -18.71 20.11
CA ALA A 1027 29.27 -19.94 19.72
C ALA A 1027 28.09 -20.31 20.65
N ASP A 1028 28.08 -19.85 21.90
CA ASP A 1028 27.10 -20.24 22.92
C ASP A 1028 25.93 -19.25 23.12
N THR A 1029 25.74 -18.30 22.20
CA THR A 1029 24.62 -17.33 22.27
C THR A 1029 23.36 -17.79 21.54
N ALA A 1030 23.41 -18.87 20.75
CA ALA A 1030 22.30 -19.36 19.94
C ALA A 1030 21.00 -19.56 20.76
N ALA A 1031 21.11 -20.08 21.99
CA ALA A 1031 19.96 -20.35 22.86
C ALA A 1031 19.24 -19.09 23.39
N VAL A 1032 19.85 -17.91 23.28
CA VAL A 1032 19.27 -16.63 23.71
C VAL A 1032 19.17 -15.63 22.57
N GLN A 1033 19.45 -16.05 21.32
CA GLN A 1033 19.57 -15.15 20.18
C GLN A 1033 18.29 -14.33 19.96
N GLY A 1034 17.11 -14.95 20.07
CA GLY A 1034 15.82 -14.29 19.83
C GLY A 1034 15.44 -13.19 20.82
N TRP A 1035 16.06 -13.09 21.99
CA TRP A 1035 15.72 -12.03 22.97
C TRP A 1035 16.91 -11.23 23.50
N ALA A 1036 18.13 -11.78 23.45
CA ALA A 1036 19.35 -11.14 23.93
C ALA A 1036 20.47 -11.08 22.89
N GLY A 1037 20.30 -11.66 21.69
CA GLY A 1037 21.34 -11.70 20.66
C GLY A 1037 21.86 -10.31 20.32
N ASP A 1038 20.95 -9.39 20.01
CA ASP A 1038 21.26 -8.00 19.70
C ASP A 1038 21.91 -7.27 20.87
N ALA A 1039 21.39 -7.47 22.08
CA ALA A 1039 21.97 -6.85 23.27
C ALA A 1039 23.40 -7.33 23.55
N ILE A 1040 23.68 -8.62 23.32
CA ILE A 1040 25.03 -9.19 23.46
C ILE A 1040 25.96 -8.63 22.38
N ALA A 1041 25.51 -8.56 21.12
CA ALA A 1041 26.26 -7.92 20.04
C ALA A 1041 26.55 -6.44 20.37
N PHE A 1042 25.56 -5.72 20.92
CA PHE A 1042 25.66 -4.32 21.31
C PHE A 1042 26.78 -4.07 22.33
N VAL A 1043 26.74 -4.78 23.46
CA VAL A 1043 27.69 -4.56 24.56
C VAL A 1043 29.09 -5.08 24.25
N THR A 1044 29.22 -6.08 23.38
CA THR A 1044 30.52 -6.63 22.98
C THR A 1044 31.18 -5.80 21.88
N ALA A 1045 30.40 -5.24 20.95
CA ALA A 1045 30.91 -4.27 19.97
C ALA A 1045 31.39 -2.96 20.62
N ARG A 1046 30.85 -2.60 21.78
CA ARG A 1046 31.34 -1.48 22.61
C ARG A 1046 32.48 -1.88 23.55
N GLU A 1047 32.95 -3.12 23.48
CA GLU A 1047 34.01 -3.67 24.35
C GLU A 1047 33.71 -3.48 25.85
N LEU A 1048 32.43 -3.42 26.21
CA LEU A 1048 31.99 -3.41 27.60
C LEU A 1048 32.12 -4.82 28.19
N PHE A 1049 31.67 -5.80 27.40
CA PHE A 1049 31.78 -7.21 27.72
C PHE A 1049 32.86 -7.87 26.86
N GLY A 1050 33.63 -8.76 27.49
CA GLY A 1050 34.46 -9.73 26.80
C GLY A 1050 33.87 -11.13 26.94
N GLY A 1051 34.30 -12.03 26.05
CA GLY A 1051 34.05 -13.47 26.20
C GLY A 1051 34.75 -14.06 27.42
N VAL A 1052 34.29 -15.21 27.89
CA VAL A 1052 34.86 -15.94 29.04
C VAL A 1052 35.96 -16.94 28.62
N GLY A 1053 36.36 -16.91 27.36
CA GLY A 1053 37.35 -17.82 26.76
C GLY A 1053 36.71 -18.99 26.01
N GLY A 1054 37.47 -19.64 25.13
CA GLY A 1054 36.98 -20.78 24.35
C GLY A 1054 35.83 -20.45 23.37
N ASP A 1055 35.80 -19.22 22.85
CA ASP A 1055 34.76 -18.72 21.93
C ASP A 1055 33.34 -18.63 22.55
N ARG A 1056 33.29 -18.40 23.86
CA ARG A 1056 32.04 -18.34 24.64
C ARG A 1056 31.79 -16.97 25.26
N PHE A 1057 30.53 -16.55 25.26
CA PHE A 1057 30.00 -15.42 26.00
C PHE A 1057 29.44 -15.82 27.38
N ALA A 1058 28.93 -17.04 27.52
CA ALA A 1058 28.22 -17.56 28.70
C ALA A 1058 26.96 -16.74 29.09
N PRO A 1059 25.92 -16.69 28.23
CA PRO A 1059 24.77 -15.80 28.41
C PRO A 1059 23.94 -16.06 29.68
N VAL A 1060 23.87 -17.31 30.14
CA VAL A 1060 23.05 -17.72 31.30
C VAL A 1060 23.81 -17.69 32.63
N GLU A 1061 25.09 -17.35 32.64
CA GLU A 1061 25.87 -17.22 33.88
C GLU A 1061 25.54 -15.90 34.58
N ASN A 1062 25.45 -15.93 35.91
CA ASN A 1062 25.17 -14.76 36.73
C ASN A 1062 26.35 -13.77 36.72
N MET A 1063 26.04 -12.48 36.63
CA MET A 1063 27.03 -11.44 36.90
C MET A 1063 27.15 -11.18 38.40
N ASN A 1064 28.36 -10.84 38.85
CA ASN A 1064 28.60 -10.31 40.18
C ASN A 1064 28.77 -8.78 40.15
N ARG A 1065 28.77 -8.16 41.33
CA ARG A 1065 28.87 -6.70 41.46
C ARG A 1065 30.19 -6.15 40.88
N ALA A 1066 31.30 -6.87 41.06
CA ALA A 1066 32.61 -6.52 40.49
C ALA A 1066 32.58 -6.41 38.95
N MET A 1067 31.89 -7.35 38.29
CA MET A 1067 31.72 -7.33 36.83
C MET A 1067 30.90 -6.12 36.39
N LEU A 1068 29.80 -5.81 37.07
CA LEU A 1068 28.95 -4.66 36.73
C LEU A 1068 29.70 -3.33 36.86
N VAL A 1069 30.40 -3.08 37.98
CA VAL A 1069 31.15 -1.82 38.14
C VAL A 1069 32.35 -1.73 37.18
N THR A 1070 32.91 -2.86 36.76
CA THR A 1070 33.96 -2.89 35.72
C THR A 1070 33.40 -2.54 34.34
N VAL A 1071 32.20 -3.02 34.02
CA VAL A 1071 31.50 -2.63 32.79
C VAL A 1071 31.23 -1.12 32.77
N LEU A 1072 30.74 -0.55 33.88
CA LEU A 1072 30.48 0.89 33.98
C LEU A 1072 31.77 1.72 33.93
N ALA A 1073 32.84 1.26 34.58
CA ALA A 1073 34.15 1.91 34.48
C ALA A 1073 34.64 1.95 33.02
N ARG A 1074 34.43 0.86 32.26
CA ARG A 1074 34.76 0.82 30.83
C ARG A 1074 33.90 1.78 30.02
N LEU A 1075 32.61 1.88 30.33
CA LEU A 1075 31.69 2.80 29.66
C LEU A 1075 32.11 4.25 29.88
N ASP A 1076 32.56 4.59 31.09
CA ASP A 1076 33.10 5.91 31.49
C ASP A 1076 34.54 6.15 30.99
N GLY A 1077 35.11 5.22 30.21
CA GLY A 1077 36.45 5.36 29.63
C GLY A 1077 37.61 5.18 30.61
N GLN A 1078 37.36 4.64 31.80
CA GLN A 1078 38.39 4.40 32.82
C GLN A 1078 39.30 3.21 32.47
N ASP A 1079 40.58 3.31 32.88
CA ASP A 1079 41.54 2.21 32.79
C ASP A 1079 41.24 1.14 33.85
N THR A 1080 40.88 -0.05 33.40
CA THR A 1080 40.55 -1.19 34.28
C THR A 1080 41.71 -2.17 34.49
N ASP A 1081 42.88 -1.96 33.87
CA ASP A 1081 43.97 -2.96 33.84
C ASP A 1081 45.01 -2.79 34.97
N GLY A 1082 45.67 -3.87 35.41
CA GLY A 1082 46.87 -3.79 36.26
C GLY A 1082 46.68 -3.53 37.76
N GLY A 1083 45.50 -3.85 38.32
CA GLY A 1083 45.24 -3.85 39.78
C GLY A 1083 45.67 -5.15 40.50
N GLU A 1084 45.64 -5.15 41.84
CA GLU A 1084 45.92 -6.36 42.66
C GLU A 1084 44.95 -7.51 42.37
N THR A 1085 43.68 -7.18 42.11
CA THR A 1085 42.69 -8.04 41.46
C THR A 1085 42.18 -7.37 40.18
N TRP A 1086 41.59 -8.16 39.27
CA TRP A 1086 41.16 -7.68 37.95
C TRP A 1086 40.10 -6.57 37.99
N TYR A 1087 39.38 -6.41 39.10
CA TYR A 1087 38.36 -5.37 39.31
C TYR A 1087 38.77 -4.28 40.30
N ALA A 1088 39.96 -4.34 40.91
CA ALA A 1088 40.35 -3.44 42.00
C ALA A 1088 40.27 -1.96 41.61
N LYS A 1089 40.71 -1.61 40.39
CA LYS A 1089 40.64 -0.25 39.86
C LYS A 1089 39.19 0.21 39.64
N SER A 1090 38.36 -0.64 39.02
CA SER A 1090 36.94 -0.37 38.79
C SER A 1090 36.19 -0.14 40.10
N VAL A 1091 36.48 -0.93 41.13
CA VAL A 1091 35.87 -0.76 42.45
C VAL A 1091 36.29 0.56 43.07
N ALA A 1092 37.59 0.89 43.06
CA ALA A 1092 38.09 2.15 43.59
C ALA A 1092 37.43 3.36 42.91
N TRP A 1093 37.35 3.36 41.58
CA TRP A 1093 36.64 4.40 40.82
C TRP A 1093 35.15 4.45 41.18
N SER A 1094 34.46 3.30 41.21
CA SER A 1094 33.02 3.28 41.50
C SER A 1094 32.68 3.76 42.92
N VAL A 1095 33.57 3.55 43.89
CA VAL A 1095 33.45 4.07 45.24
C VAL A 1095 33.69 5.57 45.28
N GLU A 1096 34.69 6.06 44.55
CA GLU A 1096 34.98 7.49 44.44
C GLU A 1096 33.81 8.27 43.80
N GLN A 1097 33.17 7.71 42.77
CA GLN A 1097 32.00 8.29 42.12
C GLN A 1097 30.68 8.07 42.88
N GLY A 1098 30.69 7.36 44.01
CA GLY A 1098 29.48 7.06 44.79
C GLY A 1098 28.51 6.06 44.14
N ILE A 1099 28.96 5.34 43.10
CA ILE A 1099 28.19 4.30 42.40
C ILE A 1099 28.05 3.05 43.27
N SER A 1100 29.12 2.69 43.98
CA SER A 1100 29.20 1.51 44.84
C SER A 1100 29.78 1.82 46.21
N ASP A 1101 29.51 0.97 47.22
CA ASP A 1101 30.12 1.05 48.55
C ASP A 1101 31.37 0.16 48.71
N GLY A 1102 31.74 -0.58 47.65
CA GLY A 1102 32.92 -1.45 47.65
C GLY A 1102 32.75 -2.81 48.33
N THR A 1103 31.56 -3.12 48.87
CA THR A 1103 31.33 -4.35 49.64
C THR A 1103 30.74 -5.49 48.80
N ASN A 1104 31.01 -6.74 49.20
CA ASN A 1104 30.39 -7.94 48.61
C ASN A 1104 30.51 -8.02 47.07
N MET A 1105 31.70 -7.70 46.56
CA MET A 1105 31.97 -7.54 45.12
C MET A 1105 31.88 -8.84 44.31
N GLU A 1106 32.16 -9.99 44.94
CA GLU A 1106 32.12 -11.29 44.28
C GLU A 1106 30.73 -11.96 44.31
N ASP A 1107 29.79 -11.43 45.07
CA ASP A 1107 28.41 -11.95 45.13
C ASP A 1107 27.64 -11.62 43.85
N ALA A 1108 26.75 -12.54 43.46
CA ALA A 1108 25.81 -12.32 42.35
C ALA A 1108 24.95 -11.07 42.59
N VAL A 1109 24.76 -10.26 41.54
CA VAL A 1109 23.96 -9.04 41.61
C VAL A 1109 22.49 -9.37 41.38
N SER A 1110 21.60 -8.90 42.26
CA SER A 1110 20.16 -9.00 42.01
C SER A 1110 19.68 -7.92 41.04
N ARG A 1111 18.50 -8.10 40.43
CA ARG A 1111 17.91 -7.13 39.49
C ARG A 1111 17.70 -5.75 40.13
N GLU A 1112 17.20 -5.70 41.36
CA GLU A 1112 17.02 -4.42 42.07
C GLU A 1112 18.37 -3.75 42.43
N GLN A 1113 19.43 -4.53 42.65
CA GLN A 1113 20.78 -4.01 42.89
C GLN A 1113 21.44 -3.49 41.61
N LEU A 1114 21.28 -4.22 40.49
CA LEU A 1114 21.73 -3.79 39.16
C LEU A 1114 21.14 -2.42 38.83
N VAL A 1115 19.82 -2.30 38.94
CA VAL A 1115 19.12 -1.05 38.63
C VAL A 1115 19.52 0.09 39.56
N THR A 1116 19.70 -0.19 40.86
CA THR A 1116 20.18 0.83 41.82
C THR A 1116 21.58 1.32 41.48
N ILE A 1117 22.48 0.42 41.02
CA ILE A 1117 23.83 0.80 40.59
C ILE A 1117 23.78 1.68 39.33
N LEU A 1118 22.94 1.34 38.35
CA LEU A 1118 22.74 2.17 37.14
C LEU A 1118 22.13 3.53 37.47
N TYR A 1119 21.16 3.57 38.38
CA TYR A 1119 20.52 4.80 38.85
C TYR A 1119 21.54 5.76 39.51
N ARG A 1120 22.45 5.22 40.33
CA ARG A 1120 23.53 6.02 40.93
C ARG A 1120 24.54 6.49 39.90
N TYR A 1121 24.89 5.62 38.95
CA TYR A 1121 25.76 5.99 37.82
C TYR A 1121 25.17 7.14 36.99
N ALA A 1122 23.86 7.15 36.77
CA ALA A 1122 23.14 8.24 36.11
C ALA A 1122 22.97 9.52 36.96
N GLY A 1123 23.60 9.60 38.14
CA GLY A 1123 23.52 10.77 39.02
C GLY A 1123 22.28 10.82 39.91
N SER A 1124 21.55 9.71 40.05
CA SER A 1124 20.30 9.60 40.85
C SER A 1124 19.24 10.64 40.44
N PRO A 1125 18.77 10.62 39.18
CA PRO A 1125 17.80 11.60 38.67
C PRO A 1125 16.50 11.62 39.48
N ALA A 1126 15.85 12.79 39.51
CA ALA A 1126 14.56 12.97 40.17
C ALA A 1126 13.43 12.28 39.38
N LEU A 1127 12.46 11.72 40.09
CA LEU A 1127 11.31 11.00 39.51
C LEU A 1127 10.11 11.93 39.25
N ALA A 1128 9.35 11.66 38.19
CA ALA A 1128 8.02 12.21 37.98
C ALA A 1128 6.96 11.10 38.17
N GLU A 1129 6.44 10.97 39.40
CA GLU A 1129 5.23 10.20 39.77
C GLU A 1129 4.99 8.80 39.12
N ALA A 1130 6.02 8.06 38.67
CA ALA A 1130 5.83 6.73 38.11
C ALA A 1130 5.46 5.67 39.18
N GLU A 1131 4.35 4.95 38.96
CA GLU A 1131 3.87 3.86 39.82
C GLU A 1131 4.31 2.49 39.28
N LEU A 1132 4.71 1.57 40.16
CA LEU A 1132 5.06 0.19 39.80
C LEU A 1132 3.83 -0.73 39.73
N ASN A 1133 2.61 -0.18 39.77
CA ASN A 1133 1.35 -0.91 39.91
C ASN A 1133 1.02 -1.85 38.72
N GLY A 1134 1.68 -1.67 37.57
CA GLY A 1134 1.60 -2.60 36.44
C GLY A 1134 2.31 -3.94 36.68
N TYR A 1135 3.10 -4.08 37.75
CA TYR A 1135 3.82 -5.31 38.07
C TYR A 1135 3.26 -6.03 39.29
N THR A 1136 3.06 -7.34 39.16
CA THR A 1136 2.36 -8.16 40.16
C THR A 1136 3.17 -8.41 41.43
N ASP A 1137 4.49 -8.19 41.39
CA ASP A 1137 5.45 -8.35 42.49
C ASP A 1137 6.09 -7.02 42.91
N ALA A 1138 5.48 -5.89 42.56
CA ALA A 1138 5.97 -4.55 42.93
C ALA A 1138 6.15 -4.35 44.45
N ASP A 1139 5.38 -5.08 45.27
CA ASP A 1139 5.46 -5.08 46.73
C ASP A 1139 6.71 -5.81 47.25
N GLN A 1140 7.37 -6.63 46.42
CA GLN A 1140 8.61 -7.33 46.76
C GLN A 1140 9.85 -6.45 46.54
N VAL A 1141 9.72 -5.28 45.92
CA VAL A 1141 10.83 -4.34 45.72
C VAL A 1141 11.28 -3.79 47.06
N SER A 1142 12.58 -3.90 47.35
CA SER A 1142 13.14 -3.36 48.58
C SER A 1142 12.93 -1.84 48.65
N GLY A 1143 12.59 -1.33 49.84
CA GLY A 1143 12.33 0.11 50.03
C GLY A 1143 13.50 1.02 49.61
N TRP A 1144 14.75 0.54 49.70
CA TRP A 1144 15.94 1.28 49.26
C TRP A 1144 16.15 1.27 47.74
N ALA A 1145 15.55 0.33 47.01
CA ALA A 1145 15.66 0.21 45.55
C ALA A 1145 14.47 0.85 44.82
N ARG A 1146 13.39 1.16 45.54
CA ARG A 1146 12.10 1.56 44.94
C ARG A 1146 12.22 2.73 43.97
N SER A 1147 12.94 3.79 44.32
CA SER A 1147 13.12 4.94 43.44
C SER A 1147 13.92 4.60 42.18
N ALA A 1148 14.95 3.75 42.31
CA ALA A 1148 15.73 3.31 41.16
C ALA A 1148 14.90 2.42 40.22
N MET A 1149 14.08 1.53 40.78
CA MET A 1149 13.18 0.67 40.02
C MET A 1149 12.10 1.48 39.29
N GLN A 1150 11.51 2.48 39.96
CA GLN A 1150 10.55 3.40 39.33
C GLN A 1150 11.19 4.15 38.17
N TRP A 1151 12.37 4.72 38.37
CA TRP A 1151 13.11 5.41 37.31
C TRP A 1151 13.39 4.50 36.13
N ALA A 1152 13.88 3.28 36.38
CA ALA A 1152 14.23 2.37 35.30
C ALA A 1152 13.01 1.87 34.51
N VAL A 1153 11.85 1.70 35.15
CA VAL A 1153 10.58 1.38 34.46
C VAL A 1153 10.10 2.59 33.64
N GLU A 1154 10.10 3.78 34.24
CA GLU A 1154 9.66 5.03 33.59
C GLU A 1154 10.46 5.33 32.32
N GLN A 1155 11.78 5.13 32.36
CA GLN A 1155 12.68 5.35 31.23
C GLN A 1155 12.75 4.15 30.26
N GLY A 1156 11.97 3.08 30.49
CA GLY A 1156 12.01 1.86 29.67
C GLY A 1156 13.32 1.05 29.77
N ILE A 1157 14.21 1.39 30.70
CA ILE A 1157 15.48 0.69 30.94
C ILE A 1157 15.21 -0.73 31.46
N LEU A 1158 14.24 -0.86 32.37
CA LEU A 1158 13.81 -2.14 32.92
C LEU A 1158 12.41 -2.48 32.37
N THR A 1159 12.31 -3.65 31.74
CA THR A 1159 11.02 -4.27 31.43
C THR A 1159 10.79 -5.47 32.35
N GLY A 1160 9.53 -5.78 32.60
CA GLY A 1160 9.15 -6.98 33.34
C GLY A 1160 9.52 -8.26 32.58
N LYS A 1161 9.59 -9.36 33.32
CA LYS A 1161 9.58 -10.72 32.80
C LYS A 1161 8.13 -11.13 32.49
N SER A 1162 7.98 -12.30 31.84
CA SER A 1162 6.68 -12.93 31.61
C SER A 1162 5.82 -12.93 32.89
N GLY A 1163 4.53 -12.61 32.75
CA GLY A 1163 3.60 -12.43 33.87
C GLY A 1163 3.64 -11.06 34.55
N ASN A 1164 4.21 -10.04 33.90
CA ASN A 1164 4.39 -8.69 34.43
C ASN A 1164 5.11 -8.70 35.80
N LEU A 1165 6.26 -9.38 35.86
CA LEU A 1165 7.09 -9.49 37.07
C LEU A 1165 8.37 -8.65 36.97
N LEU A 1166 8.68 -7.84 37.97
CA LEU A 1166 9.98 -7.17 38.10
C LEU A 1166 11.09 -8.13 38.53
N ASP A 1167 10.72 -9.13 39.34
CA ASP A 1167 11.57 -10.14 39.96
C ASP A 1167 12.79 -9.53 40.68
N PRO A 1168 12.57 -8.63 41.66
CA PRO A 1168 13.61 -7.75 42.18
C PRO A 1168 14.76 -8.50 42.87
N ALA A 1169 14.47 -9.63 43.50
CA ALA A 1169 15.45 -10.42 44.25
C ALA A 1169 16.23 -11.42 43.37
N ALA A 1170 15.78 -11.72 42.15
CA ALA A 1170 16.49 -12.65 41.27
C ALA A 1170 17.86 -12.11 40.84
N THR A 1171 18.82 -13.02 40.72
CA THR A 1171 20.16 -12.72 40.22
C THR A 1171 20.13 -12.47 38.72
N ALA A 1172 20.85 -11.44 38.26
CA ALA A 1172 20.90 -11.08 36.84
C ALA A 1172 21.98 -11.87 36.09
N THR A 1173 21.57 -12.52 34.99
CA THR A 1173 22.45 -13.20 34.05
C THR A 1173 23.16 -12.22 33.12
N ARG A 1174 24.27 -12.63 32.50
CA ARG A 1174 25.02 -11.82 31.53
C ARG A 1174 24.13 -11.35 30.36
N ALA A 1175 23.20 -12.19 29.89
CA ALA A 1175 22.24 -11.80 28.85
C ALA A 1175 21.25 -10.72 29.33
N GLU A 1176 20.68 -10.87 30.53
CA GLU A 1176 19.76 -9.86 31.10
C GLU A 1176 20.45 -8.52 31.33
N VAL A 1177 21.69 -8.53 31.85
CA VAL A 1177 22.46 -7.29 32.03
C VAL A 1177 22.80 -6.64 30.69
N SER A 1178 23.07 -7.43 29.65
CA SER A 1178 23.31 -6.91 28.30
C SER A 1178 22.08 -6.18 27.76
N ALA A 1179 20.88 -6.78 27.90
CA ALA A 1179 19.63 -6.18 27.46
C ALA A 1179 19.31 -4.86 28.18
N ILE A 1180 19.49 -4.85 29.51
CA ILE A 1180 19.26 -3.63 30.32
C ILE A 1180 20.29 -2.55 29.97
N LEU A 1181 21.56 -2.90 29.74
CA LEU A 1181 22.59 -1.93 29.37
C LEU A 1181 22.40 -1.34 27.97
N MET A 1182 21.96 -2.14 27.00
CA MET A 1182 21.63 -1.64 25.66
C MET A 1182 20.54 -0.56 25.76
N ARG A 1183 19.45 -0.84 26.48
CA ARG A 1183 18.39 0.15 26.70
C ARG A 1183 18.89 1.36 27.48
N PHE A 1184 19.67 1.14 28.53
CA PHE A 1184 20.26 2.23 29.31
C PHE A 1184 21.10 3.17 28.45
N ILE A 1185 22.01 2.64 27.61
CA ILE A 1185 22.88 3.45 26.75
C ILE A 1185 22.10 4.19 25.66
N ASN A 1186 21.03 3.59 25.13
CA ASN A 1186 20.19 4.27 24.13
C ASN A 1186 19.30 5.38 24.73
N GLN A 1187 19.20 5.50 26.06
CA GLN A 1187 18.35 6.49 26.74
C GLN A 1187 19.14 7.67 27.34
N ILE A 1188 20.48 7.59 27.43
CA ILE A 1188 21.31 8.58 28.14
C ILE A 1188 22.14 9.49 27.23
#